data_AF-F9XMU4-F1
#
_entry.id   AF-F9XMU4-F1
#
_cell.length_a   1.000
_cell.length_b   1.000
_cell.length_c   1.000
_cell.angle_alpha   90.00
_cell.angle_beta   90.00
_cell.angle_gamma   90.00
#
_symmetry.space_group_name_H-M   'P 1'
#
loop_
_entity.id
_entity.type
_entity.pdbx_description
1 polymer ?
#
loop_
_entity_poly.entity_id
_entity_poly.type
_entity_poly.pdbx_seq_one_letter_code
_entity_poly.pdbx_strand_id
1 'polypeptide(L)'
;MPSHRLRIDGATFRDSADRQVTLHGINIAGDSKLPAAPDIPSHTREHFFEGDDVSFVNRPFALSEAHTHFSRLRRWGFNTIRYIFTWEALEHAGPGNYDEDFIKHTINTLRVAQEYGFYVFMDPHQDVWSRFTGGSGAPMWTIYACGLDPKKLMDTEASLVQNTWPDPAQYPKMVWATNYTRLAVQTIFTLFFSGKEFAPKCVIDGKNIQDYLQEHFVGACKHLATRIHEAGDLEGETVIGYETVNEPNKGYYGHPDLSKIPKDQKLRKATTPTGFQAMLTGSGRAVEIETWEFGGLGPYKSGTQLVDPKGTSAWLDPGNWDDSTYGWKRSPDWKLGECIWAQHGVWDPKTNELLRPQYFAKHPSTGETLDQDVWTNTDFMDYYKHHTSAMRSVWSDCFLLIQPSPFEIPPEIKGTPEGDDANTIFASHFYDGITLITKKWNRYWNVDVLGVLRGRYSSPAFAIRLGETAIRKCFRDQLSSIRQEGIDNMGVHPCLFTEIGIPYDMDNQHAYKTGDYSSQSAAIDANFFAIEGSQVQGLTWWVYTASNSHYWGDQWNGEDLSIYSSEDRPLPSPVIAASKSTLSLDPASPSYSASHTSDPITPGSLNKTLTTDSMTPSASSNPPGDAPQGFRAAEAYTRPYPIAVAGNLTSYGFDLKSCTFTLALSAPRPIDANSPTEIFLPSFHFPSTPGATHVQASGGKWEIRVVDGEGEAPRQVLRWWHGEGEQKLEVKGVVRKRGVVEKEDDEDDGWLGAYWRFGKGYLGQHTRERIRTSCSDYIANLPTTPHRNFMPTLLVPLDKLACQRISAMVCDGDGSAPYAASAIMATGLYFPLDSSRREIRLLTIFPSNDFDSRIECQLQTKSLDDDIEYEAMSYCWGAPIFAEMILVNGFEVKITDNFHQGLRHFRSHGIAKAELPIWIDAVCINQCDVDERGSQVSMMSSIYREAVRVHIWLGGPSMVPKEAMRALAHLNEAATRNYQHDFHGGSAMSDRLDLTERWPRSDSEEGLQDLRDILLIMRNPYWRRTWVLQEAAAAIHAVYTETTNKSSCWDSRMIKYQKDLAMKPSSRNLDAMTRRCLSCRLAI
;
A
#
# COMPACT_ATOMS: atom_id res chain seq x y z
N MET A 1 37.76 -13.02 16.30
CA MET A 1 36.71 -12.35 15.49
C MET A 1 35.85 -11.58 16.48
N PRO A 2 35.45 -10.33 16.21
CA PRO A 2 34.41 -9.69 17.01
C PRO A 2 33.12 -10.52 16.92
N SER A 3 32.45 -10.70 18.05
CA SER A 3 31.20 -11.47 18.18
C SER A 3 30.09 -10.86 17.32
N HIS A 4 29.33 -11.67 16.56
CA HIS A 4 28.19 -11.20 15.76
C HIS A 4 26.99 -10.78 16.64
N ARG A 5 27.00 -11.18 17.91
CA ARG A 5 25.98 -10.87 18.93
C ARG A 5 25.63 -9.39 19.06
N LEU A 6 24.32 -9.13 19.11
CA LEU A 6 23.72 -7.84 19.42
C LEU A 6 23.33 -7.75 20.90
N ARG A 7 23.29 -6.51 21.41
CA ARG A 7 22.67 -6.14 22.68
C ARG A 7 21.73 -4.95 22.48
N ILE A 8 20.71 -4.83 23.32
CA ILE A 8 19.87 -3.64 23.39
C ILE A 8 20.53 -2.59 24.31
N ASP A 9 20.48 -1.33 23.90
CA ASP A 9 20.95 -0.17 24.66
C ASP A 9 19.92 0.96 24.55
N GLY A 10 19.05 1.05 25.55
CA GLY A 10 17.85 1.88 25.48
C GLY A 10 17.03 1.54 24.23
N ALA A 11 16.82 2.54 23.37
CA ALA A 11 16.03 2.37 22.15
C ALA A 11 16.84 1.89 20.93
N THR A 12 18.05 1.35 21.10
CA THR A 12 18.97 1.03 19.99
C THR A 12 19.59 -0.36 20.11
N PHE A 13 20.04 -0.92 18.98
CA PHE A 13 20.83 -2.15 18.95
C PHE A 13 22.32 -1.80 18.86
N ARG A 14 23.17 -2.53 19.57
CA ARG A 14 24.62 -2.39 19.50
C ARG A 14 25.33 -3.70 19.28
N ASP A 15 26.40 -3.66 18.48
CA ASP A 15 27.30 -4.80 18.29
C ASP A 15 28.36 -4.89 19.39
N SER A 16 29.22 -5.91 19.29
CA SER A 16 30.33 -6.14 20.23
C SER A 16 31.41 -5.05 20.22
N ALA A 17 31.45 -4.19 19.19
CA ALA A 17 32.32 -3.03 19.09
C ALA A 17 31.62 -1.73 19.55
N ASP A 18 30.45 -1.84 20.18
CA ASP A 18 29.64 -0.74 20.69
C ASP A 18 29.08 0.19 19.60
N ARG A 19 29.06 -0.27 18.34
CA ARG A 19 28.48 0.47 17.22
C ARG A 19 26.97 0.28 17.20
N GLN A 20 26.22 1.35 16.94
CA GLN A 20 24.77 1.27 16.76
C GLN A 20 24.44 0.56 15.43
N VAL A 21 23.65 -0.50 15.46
CA VAL A 21 23.27 -1.32 14.30
C VAL A 21 21.86 -0.98 13.84
N THR A 22 21.65 -0.85 12.53
CA THR A 22 20.31 -0.75 11.94
C THR A 22 19.90 -2.09 11.35
N LEU A 23 18.72 -2.58 11.73
CA LEU A 23 18.15 -3.81 11.19
C LEU A 23 17.40 -3.50 9.89
N HIS A 24 18.04 -3.74 8.76
CA HIS A 24 17.45 -3.56 7.43
C HIS A 24 17.15 -4.93 6.85
N GLY A 25 15.92 -5.40 7.05
CA GLY A 25 15.58 -6.79 6.82
C GLY A 25 14.45 -7.04 5.84
N ILE A 26 14.16 -8.33 5.68
CA ILE A 26 13.13 -8.85 4.79
C ILE A 26 12.46 -10.08 5.42
N ASN A 27 11.19 -10.28 5.11
CA ASN A 27 10.41 -11.45 5.48
C ASN A 27 10.72 -12.61 4.54
N ILE A 28 11.11 -13.77 5.09
CA ILE A 28 11.31 -15.01 4.32
C ILE A 28 10.47 -16.14 4.93
N ALA A 29 9.59 -16.80 4.18
CA ALA A 29 9.12 -16.43 2.85
C ALA A 29 7.61 -16.55 2.76
N GLY A 30 7.01 -15.88 1.77
CA GLY A 30 5.58 -16.06 1.48
C GLY A 30 5.23 -17.54 1.24
N ASP A 31 6.17 -18.29 0.65
CA ASP A 31 6.09 -19.73 0.43
C ASP A 31 5.85 -20.54 1.72
N SER A 32 6.37 -20.07 2.86
CA SER A 32 6.24 -20.76 4.15
C SER A 32 4.81 -20.81 4.67
N LYS A 33 3.88 -20.05 4.06
CA LYS A 33 2.45 -20.08 4.40
C LYS A 33 1.75 -21.37 3.96
N LEU A 34 2.35 -22.12 3.04
CA LEU A 34 1.71 -23.25 2.34
C LEU A 34 2.65 -24.47 2.33
N PRO A 35 2.11 -25.70 2.38
CA PRO A 35 2.92 -26.92 2.38
C PRO A 35 3.73 -27.04 1.08
N ALA A 36 4.88 -27.71 1.15
CA ALA A 36 5.72 -28.00 -0.02
C ALA A 36 5.39 -29.36 -0.65
N ALA A 37 4.89 -30.31 0.15
CA ALA A 37 4.52 -31.63 -0.33
C ALA A 37 3.20 -32.12 0.31
N PRO A 38 2.16 -32.42 -0.49
CA PRO A 38 2.01 -31.94 -1.86
C PRO A 38 2.05 -30.40 -1.92
N ASP A 39 2.52 -29.84 -3.04
CA ASP A 39 2.52 -28.40 -3.26
C ASP A 39 1.07 -27.93 -3.48
N ILE A 40 0.48 -27.30 -2.46
CA ILE A 40 -0.92 -26.86 -2.47
C ILE A 40 -0.97 -25.33 -2.38
N PRO A 41 -0.83 -24.62 -3.51
CA PRO A 41 -1.05 -23.18 -3.53
C PRO A 41 -2.54 -22.87 -3.26
N SER A 42 -2.86 -21.62 -2.89
CA SER A 42 -4.24 -21.26 -2.46
C SER A 42 -5.31 -21.38 -3.56
N HIS A 43 -4.91 -21.52 -4.82
CA HIS A 43 -5.80 -21.71 -5.96
C HIS A 43 -6.01 -23.19 -6.34
N THR A 44 -5.41 -24.14 -5.62
CA THR A 44 -5.51 -25.59 -5.88
C THR A 44 -6.42 -26.27 -4.86
N ARG A 45 -7.38 -27.09 -5.30
CA ARG A 45 -8.34 -27.77 -4.41
C ARG A 45 -7.91 -29.18 -4.05
N GLU A 46 -7.20 -29.84 -4.95
CA GLU A 46 -6.70 -31.19 -4.84
C GLU A 46 -5.82 -31.30 -3.59
N HIS A 47 -6.02 -32.36 -2.80
CA HIS A 47 -5.32 -32.60 -1.52
C HIS A 47 -5.50 -31.51 -0.45
N PHE A 48 -6.28 -30.44 -0.69
CA PHE A 48 -6.39 -29.32 0.25
C PHE A 48 -6.83 -29.75 1.65
N PHE A 49 -7.81 -30.66 1.75
CA PHE A 49 -8.35 -31.17 3.03
C PHE A 49 -7.58 -32.37 3.62
N GLU A 50 -6.46 -32.77 3.03
CA GLU A 50 -5.56 -33.80 3.58
C GLU A 50 -4.51 -33.14 4.49
N GLY A 51 -4.98 -32.34 5.46
CA GLY A 51 -4.13 -31.47 6.28
C GLY A 51 -3.17 -32.18 7.22
N ASP A 52 -3.42 -33.45 7.53
CA ASP A 52 -2.57 -34.25 8.40
C ASP A 52 -1.43 -34.93 7.62
N ASP A 53 -1.52 -34.98 6.28
CA ASP A 53 -0.61 -35.67 5.38
C ASP A 53 0.15 -34.66 4.49
N VAL A 54 0.72 -33.62 5.12
CA VAL A 54 1.50 -32.58 4.44
C VAL A 54 2.92 -32.49 4.99
N SER A 55 3.84 -31.91 4.21
CA SER A 55 5.17 -31.57 4.69
C SER A 55 5.55 -30.17 4.26
N PHE A 56 6.17 -29.43 5.19
CA PHE A 56 6.76 -28.11 4.95
C PHE A 56 8.27 -28.19 4.71
N VAL A 57 8.86 -29.39 4.66
CA VAL A 57 10.26 -29.58 4.27
C VAL A 57 10.48 -28.96 2.88
N ASN A 58 11.53 -28.16 2.73
CA ASN A 58 11.79 -27.28 1.58
C ASN A 58 11.02 -25.95 1.57
N ARG A 59 10.40 -25.55 2.68
CA ARG A 59 10.02 -24.15 2.94
C ARG A 59 11.03 -23.51 3.91
N PRO A 60 11.46 -22.24 3.69
CA PRO A 60 10.99 -21.30 2.65
C PRO A 60 11.42 -21.65 1.22
N PHE A 61 12.45 -22.49 1.05
CA PHE A 61 12.92 -23.02 -0.24
C PHE A 61 13.78 -24.26 0.02
N ALA A 62 14.10 -25.02 -1.04
CA ALA A 62 14.96 -26.19 -0.91
C ALA A 62 16.37 -25.82 -0.42
N LEU A 63 16.98 -26.69 0.39
CA LEU A 63 18.31 -26.43 0.96
C LEU A 63 19.39 -26.24 -0.12
N SER A 64 19.24 -26.93 -1.26
CA SER A 64 20.13 -26.76 -2.43
C SER A 64 20.07 -25.38 -3.07
N GLU A 65 19.00 -24.62 -2.85
CA GLU A 65 18.79 -23.29 -3.41
C GLU A 65 19.06 -22.17 -2.39
N ALA A 66 19.25 -22.52 -1.12
CA ALA A 66 19.39 -21.56 -0.03
C ALA A 66 20.51 -20.54 -0.25
N HIS A 67 21.69 -20.99 -0.68
CA HIS A 67 22.81 -20.09 -1.00
C HIS A 67 22.45 -19.07 -2.08
N THR A 68 21.70 -19.49 -3.12
CA THR A 68 21.27 -18.60 -4.21
C THR A 68 20.39 -17.47 -3.67
N HIS A 69 19.43 -17.81 -2.81
CA HIS A 69 18.50 -16.84 -2.24
C HIS A 69 19.17 -15.92 -1.21
N PHE A 70 19.93 -16.46 -0.26
CA PHE A 70 20.61 -15.65 0.75
C PHE A 70 21.68 -14.74 0.15
N SER A 71 22.45 -15.24 -0.83
CA SER A 71 23.43 -14.42 -1.55
C SER A 71 22.77 -13.25 -2.28
N ARG A 72 21.59 -13.46 -2.88
CA ARG A 72 20.80 -12.41 -3.53
C ARG A 72 20.33 -11.35 -2.53
N LEU A 73 19.68 -11.77 -1.44
CA LEU A 73 19.20 -10.86 -0.40
C LEU A 73 20.34 -10.02 0.20
N ARG A 74 21.50 -10.65 0.41
CA ARG A 74 22.69 -9.98 0.93
C ARG A 74 23.24 -8.93 -0.04
N ARG A 75 23.23 -9.21 -1.35
CA ARG A 75 23.64 -8.26 -2.40
C ARG A 75 22.68 -7.08 -2.53
N TRP A 76 21.39 -7.28 -2.25
CA TRP A 76 20.39 -6.21 -2.22
C TRP A 76 20.50 -5.30 -0.98
N GLY A 77 21.32 -5.69 -0.01
CA GLY A 77 21.62 -4.89 1.17
C GLY A 77 20.94 -5.39 2.44
N PHE A 78 20.13 -6.45 2.39
CA PHE A 78 19.49 -6.94 3.61
C PHE A 78 20.52 -7.54 4.58
N ASN A 79 20.34 -7.27 5.87
CA ASN A 79 21.13 -7.83 6.96
C ASN A 79 20.31 -8.56 8.01
N THR A 80 18.99 -8.47 7.94
CA THR A 80 18.08 -9.08 8.90
C THR A 80 17.01 -9.89 8.17
N ILE A 81 16.57 -10.98 8.78
CA ILE A 81 15.53 -11.86 8.29
C ILE A 81 14.48 -12.01 9.38
N ARG A 82 13.22 -11.75 9.03
CA ARG A 82 12.07 -12.28 9.75
C ARG A 82 11.78 -13.66 9.17
N TYR A 83 12.11 -14.71 9.92
CA TYR A 83 11.96 -16.09 9.45
C TYR A 83 10.58 -16.60 9.82
N ILE A 84 9.73 -16.72 8.80
CA ILE A 84 8.33 -17.10 8.90
C ILE A 84 8.23 -18.63 8.97
N PHE A 85 7.54 -19.12 10.00
CA PHE A 85 7.06 -20.49 10.06
C PHE A 85 5.61 -20.49 10.55
N THR A 86 4.83 -21.48 10.14
CA THR A 86 3.45 -21.65 10.59
C THR A 86 3.39 -22.70 11.70
N TRP A 87 2.37 -22.63 12.56
CA TRP A 87 2.10 -23.69 13.53
C TRP A 87 1.84 -25.03 12.82
N GLU A 88 1.14 -25.00 11.68
CA GLU A 88 0.92 -26.17 10.83
C GLU A 88 2.24 -26.84 10.41
N ALA A 89 3.26 -26.05 10.04
CA ALA A 89 4.57 -26.61 9.68
C ALA A 89 5.22 -27.39 10.82
N LEU A 90 4.92 -27.06 12.08
CA LEU A 90 5.47 -27.74 13.24
C LEU A 90 4.60 -28.91 13.72
N GLU A 91 3.27 -28.85 13.60
CA GLU A 91 2.35 -29.75 14.32
C GLU A 91 1.11 -30.13 13.48
N HIS A 92 1.27 -30.35 12.17
CA HIS A 92 0.17 -30.70 11.25
C HIS A 92 -0.51 -32.03 11.59
N ALA A 93 0.25 -33.05 11.98
CA ALA A 93 -0.24 -34.42 12.21
C ALA A 93 -1.10 -34.60 13.48
N GLY A 94 -1.26 -33.54 14.28
CA GLY A 94 -2.09 -33.58 15.49
C GLY A 94 -1.37 -33.06 16.74
N PRO A 95 -2.13 -32.88 17.84
CA PRO A 95 -1.63 -32.31 19.08
C PRO A 95 -0.47 -33.14 19.68
N GLY A 96 0.67 -32.50 19.90
CA GLY A 96 1.92 -33.05 20.43
C GLY A 96 2.81 -33.76 19.40
N ASN A 97 2.38 -33.85 18.13
CA ASN A 97 3.10 -34.58 17.09
C ASN A 97 3.91 -33.61 16.23
N TYR A 98 5.16 -33.34 16.63
CA TYR A 98 6.01 -32.38 15.95
C TYR A 98 6.71 -32.93 14.70
N ASP A 99 6.76 -32.15 13.62
CA ASP A 99 7.49 -32.48 12.39
C ASP A 99 9.00 -32.22 12.55
N GLU A 100 9.72 -33.28 12.91
CA GLU A 100 11.16 -33.21 13.13
C GLU A 100 11.99 -33.03 11.86
N ASP A 101 11.47 -33.43 10.70
CA ASP A 101 12.15 -33.26 9.43
C ASP A 101 12.09 -31.80 8.97
N PHE A 102 10.95 -31.12 9.17
CA PHE A 102 10.83 -29.68 8.94
C PHE A 102 11.72 -28.87 9.90
N ILE A 103 11.76 -29.22 11.19
CA ILE A 103 12.64 -28.55 12.16
C ILE A 103 14.12 -28.70 11.76
N LYS A 104 14.52 -29.91 11.35
CA LYS A 104 15.88 -30.16 10.85
C LYS A 104 16.18 -29.36 9.58
N HIS A 105 15.23 -29.27 8.65
CA HIS A 105 15.35 -28.42 7.46
C HIS A 105 15.57 -26.95 7.87
N THR A 106 14.77 -26.43 8.80
CA THR A 106 14.86 -25.06 9.32
C THR A 106 16.24 -24.77 9.89
N ILE A 107 16.77 -25.63 10.77
CA ILE A 107 18.11 -25.49 11.35
C ILE A 107 19.20 -25.43 10.27
N ASN A 108 19.13 -26.30 9.26
CA ASN A 108 20.10 -26.30 8.17
C ASN A 108 20.00 -25.03 7.31
N THR A 109 18.79 -24.55 7.04
CA THR A 109 18.57 -23.28 6.33
C THR A 109 19.10 -22.09 7.13
N LEU A 110 18.93 -22.08 8.46
CA LEU A 110 19.49 -21.06 9.35
C LEU A 110 21.03 -21.08 9.35
N ARG A 111 21.67 -22.25 9.29
CA ARG A 111 23.14 -22.36 9.12
C ARG A 111 23.62 -21.77 7.80
N VAL A 112 22.87 -21.96 6.71
CA VAL A 112 23.20 -21.28 5.45
C VAL A 112 23.03 -19.77 5.61
N ALA A 113 21.98 -19.29 6.29
CA ALA A 113 21.81 -17.86 6.56
C ALA A 113 22.95 -17.28 7.41
N GLN A 114 23.45 -18.05 8.39
CA GLN A 114 24.62 -17.71 9.21
C GLN A 114 25.85 -17.46 8.37
N GLU A 115 26.10 -18.28 7.34
CA GLU A 115 27.22 -18.07 6.43
C GLU A 115 27.18 -16.74 5.69
N TYR A 116 26.02 -16.06 5.60
CA TYR A 116 25.90 -14.73 4.99
C TYR A 116 25.89 -13.58 6.01
N GLY A 117 25.98 -13.88 7.30
CA GLY A 117 25.97 -12.93 8.41
C GLY A 117 24.64 -12.18 8.52
N PHE A 118 23.53 -12.92 8.49
CA PHE A 118 22.19 -12.41 8.76
C PHE A 118 21.85 -12.47 10.25
N TYR A 119 21.18 -11.44 10.73
CA TYR A 119 20.39 -11.51 11.96
C TYR A 119 19.04 -12.14 11.65
N VAL A 120 18.58 -13.09 12.44
CA VAL A 120 17.32 -13.80 12.23
C VAL A 120 16.50 -13.77 13.50
N PHE A 121 15.25 -13.33 13.42
CA PHE A 121 14.27 -13.59 14.47
C PHE A 121 13.14 -14.47 13.92
N MET A 122 12.63 -15.34 14.78
CA MET A 122 11.66 -16.37 14.41
C MET A 122 10.24 -15.83 14.61
N ASP A 123 9.41 -15.96 13.58
CA ASP A 123 8.03 -15.44 13.54
C ASP A 123 7.01 -16.60 13.44
N PRO A 124 6.24 -16.86 14.51
CA PRO A 124 5.07 -17.73 14.48
C PRO A 124 3.94 -17.08 13.67
N HIS A 125 3.93 -17.35 12.37
CA HIS A 125 3.11 -16.62 11.42
C HIS A 125 1.72 -17.21 11.25
N GLN A 126 0.72 -16.33 11.13
CA GLN A 126 -0.65 -16.68 10.79
C GLN A 126 -1.33 -15.51 10.07
N ASP A 127 -2.28 -15.84 9.20
CA ASP A 127 -3.30 -14.91 8.70
C ASP A 127 -4.66 -15.58 8.83
N VAL A 128 -5.64 -14.86 9.37
CA VAL A 128 -7.02 -15.35 9.54
C VAL A 128 -7.06 -16.78 10.09
N TRP A 129 -6.18 -17.06 11.07
CA TRP A 129 -5.98 -18.33 11.76
C TRP A 129 -5.30 -19.45 10.96
N SER A 130 -5.81 -19.83 9.79
CA SER A 130 -5.40 -21.06 9.10
C SER A 130 -5.68 -20.99 7.59
N ARG A 131 -4.98 -21.80 6.78
CA ARG A 131 -5.29 -21.93 5.35
C ARG A 131 -6.70 -22.45 5.09
N PHE A 132 -7.21 -23.28 6.00
CA PHE A 132 -8.58 -23.81 5.95
C PHE A 132 -9.66 -22.78 6.28
N THR A 133 -9.28 -21.64 6.87
CA THR A 133 -10.17 -20.49 7.14
C THR A 133 -9.91 -19.33 6.17
N GLY A 134 -9.09 -19.54 5.13
CA GLY A 134 -8.82 -18.59 4.05
C GLY A 134 -7.49 -17.86 4.15
N GLY A 135 -6.59 -18.26 5.06
CA GLY A 135 -5.28 -17.61 5.24
C GLY A 135 -4.12 -18.58 5.41
N SER A 136 -3.48 -18.58 6.58
CA SER A 136 -2.33 -19.43 6.92
C SER A 136 -2.12 -19.51 8.44
N GLY A 137 -1.33 -20.47 8.94
CA GLY A 137 -0.92 -20.50 10.35
C GLY A 137 -1.20 -21.81 11.07
N ALA A 138 -2.37 -21.93 11.69
CA ALA A 138 -2.75 -23.05 12.54
C ALA A 138 -3.10 -24.33 11.75
N PRO A 139 -2.76 -25.53 12.26
CA PRO A 139 -3.08 -26.80 11.62
C PRO A 139 -4.58 -27.11 11.66
N MET A 140 -5.01 -28.01 10.76
CA MET A 140 -6.42 -28.36 10.57
C MET A 140 -7.10 -28.86 11.85
N TRP A 141 -6.39 -29.63 12.67
CA TRP A 141 -6.91 -30.19 13.91
C TRP A 141 -7.41 -29.12 14.89
N THR A 142 -6.88 -27.89 14.84
CA THR A 142 -7.33 -26.78 15.71
C THR A 142 -8.75 -26.33 15.39
N ILE A 143 -9.16 -26.44 14.13
CA ILE A 143 -10.52 -26.12 13.68
C ILE A 143 -11.48 -27.20 14.17
N TYR A 144 -11.06 -28.46 14.05
CA TYR A 144 -11.80 -29.58 14.63
C TYR A 144 -11.91 -29.47 16.14
N ALA A 145 -10.83 -29.12 16.85
CA ALA A 145 -10.83 -28.86 18.29
C ALA A 145 -11.83 -27.76 18.67
N CYS A 146 -12.00 -26.72 17.85
CA CYS A 146 -13.02 -25.69 18.03
C CYS A 146 -14.46 -26.13 17.72
N GLY A 147 -14.67 -27.36 17.27
CA GLY A 147 -15.98 -27.92 16.94
C GLY A 147 -16.48 -27.55 15.54
N LEU A 148 -15.62 -26.99 14.69
CA LEU A 148 -15.95 -26.53 13.34
C LEU A 148 -15.51 -27.56 12.29
N ASP A 149 -16.22 -27.59 11.16
CA ASP A 149 -15.94 -28.45 10.02
C ASP A 149 -15.37 -27.62 8.85
N PRO A 150 -14.05 -27.69 8.57
CA PRO A 150 -13.40 -26.88 7.53
C PRO A 150 -14.00 -27.14 6.13
N LYS A 151 -14.60 -28.32 5.89
CA LYS A 151 -15.17 -28.69 4.59
C LYS A 151 -16.49 -27.96 4.29
N LYS A 152 -17.14 -27.39 5.30
CA LYS A 152 -18.46 -26.75 5.21
C LYS A 152 -18.42 -25.22 5.40
N LEU A 153 -17.24 -24.64 5.59
CA LEU A 153 -17.11 -23.20 5.87
C LEU A 153 -17.55 -22.32 4.69
N MET A 154 -17.30 -22.76 3.46
CA MET A 154 -17.70 -22.00 2.26
C MET A 154 -19.22 -22.04 2.08
N ASP A 155 -19.85 -23.22 2.21
CA ASP A 155 -21.31 -23.40 2.05
C ASP A 155 -22.13 -22.56 3.03
N THR A 156 -21.57 -22.30 4.21
CA THR A 156 -22.17 -21.48 5.26
C THR A 156 -21.69 -20.03 5.26
N GLU A 157 -20.73 -19.70 4.39
CA GLU A 157 -19.93 -18.47 4.43
C GLU A 157 -19.32 -18.15 5.82
N ALA A 158 -19.09 -19.17 6.64
CA ALA A 158 -18.38 -19.05 7.92
C ALA A 158 -16.91 -18.64 7.73
N SER A 159 -16.34 -18.94 6.56
CA SER A 159 -15.12 -18.36 5.98
C SER A 159 -15.19 -18.44 4.45
N LEU A 160 -14.57 -17.49 3.76
CA LEU A 160 -14.39 -17.52 2.29
C LEU A 160 -12.96 -17.96 1.96
N VAL A 161 -12.80 -19.10 1.28
CA VAL A 161 -11.51 -19.76 1.07
C VAL A 161 -11.27 -19.98 -0.43
N GLN A 162 -10.15 -19.46 -0.95
CA GLN A 162 -9.85 -19.52 -2.38
C GLN A 162 -9.78 -20.97 -2.91
N ASN A 163 -9.17 -21.90 -2.18
CA ASN A 163 -9.03 -23.31 -2.58
C ASN A 163 -10.39 -23.99 -2.83
N THR A 164 -11.47 -23.45 -2.23
CA THR A 164 -12.84 -23.98 -2.36
C THR A 164 -13.73 -23.11 -3.23
N TRP A 165 -13.22 -21.98 -3.72
CA TRP A 165 -13.97 -21.06 -4.55
C TRP A 165 -14.21 -21.68 -5.95
N PRO A 166 -15.41 -21.55 -6.55
CA PRO A 166 -15.73 -22.25 -7.79
C PRO A 166 -14.77 -21.98 -8.96
N ASP A 167 -14.31 -20.74 -9.09
CA ASP A 167 -13.24 -20.35 -10.02
C ASP A 167 -12.17 -19.55 -9.25
N PRO A 168 -11.07 -20.18 -8.80
CA PRO A 168 -10.10 -19.53 -7.92
C PRO A 168 -9.43 -18.30 -8.56
N ALA A 169 -9.41 -18.18 -9.90
CA ALA A 169 -8.93 -16.99 -10.60
C ALA A 169 -9.88 -15.78 -10.46
N GLN A 170 -11.15 -16.03 -10.17
CA GLN A 170 -12.16 -15.01 -9.88
C GLN A 170 -12.37 -14.78 -8.38
N TYR A 171 -11.51 -15.35 -7.53
CA TYR A 171 -11.55 -15.07 -6.09
C TYR A 171 -11.35 -13.55 -5.86
N PRO A 172 -12.29 -12.85 -5.20
CA PRO A 172 -12.20 -11.40 -5.10
C PRO A 172 -10.99 -10.95 -4.28
N LYS A 173 -10.12 -10.12 -4.86
CA LYS A 173 -8.93 -9.57 -4.18
C LYS A 173 -9.24 -9.03 -2.79
N MET A 174 -8.37 -9.25 -1.80
CA MET A 174 -8.55 -8.80 -0.41
C MET A 174 -9.84 -9.26 0.30
N VAL A 175 -10.66 -10.15 -0.28
CA VAL A 175 -11.87 -10.64 0.43
C VAL A 175 -11.52 -11.56 1.59
N TRP A 176 -10.39 -12.25 1.51
CA TRP A 176 -9.88 -13.13 2.57
C TRP A 176 -9.77 -12.42 3.92
N ALA A 177 -9.36 -11.15 3.93
CA ALA A 177 -9.22 -10.37 5.16
C ALA A 177 -10.57 -10.09 5.85
N THR A 178 -11.70 -10.25 5.16
CA THR A 178 -13.03 -10.19 5.79
C THR A 178 -13.30 -11.40 6.69
N ASN A 179 -12.55 -12.49 6.54
CA ASN A 179 -12.70 -13.69 7.36
C ASN A 179 -12.47 -13.40 8.85
N TYR A 180 -11.61 -12.43 9.22
CA TYR A 180 -11.46 -11.96 10.61
C TYR A 180 -12.79 -11.56 11.29
N THR A 181 -13.82 -11.24 10.49
CA THR A 181 -15.15 -10.83 10.95
C THR A 181 -16.25 -11.84 10.58
N ARG A 182 -15.88 -13.06 10.19
CA ARG A 182 -16.82 -14.16 9.93
C ARG A 182 -16.81 -15.18 11.06
N LEU A 183 -17.80 -16.06 11.06
CA LEU A 183 -18.08 -16.95 12.19
C LEU A 183 -16.85 -17.76 12.62
N ALA A 184 -16.16 -18.41 11.68
CA ALA A 184 -15.11 -19.36 12.03
C ALA A 184 -13.94 -18.65 12.74
N VAL A 185 -13.37 -17.63 12.10
CA VAL A 185 -12.19 -16.93 12.63
C VAL A 185 -12.53 -16.13 13.89
N GLN A 186 -13.66 -15.41 13.94
CA GLN A 186 -14.06 -14.72 15.17
C GLN A 186 -14.25 -15.70 16.33
N THR A 187 -14.86 -16.85 16.06
CA THR A 187 -15.04 -17.89 17.08
C THR A 187 -13.69 -18.41 17.57
N ILE A 188 -12.82 -18.83 16.65
CA ILE A 188 -11.55 -19.46 17.01
C ILE A 188 -10.64 -18.50 17.79
N PHE A 189 -10.49 -17.24 17.37
CA PHE A 189 -9.71 -16.27 18.14
C PHE A 189 -10.31 -15.98 19.52
N THR A 190 -11.65 -15.95 19.64
CA THR A 190 -12.30 -15.83 20.95
C THR A 190 -11.98 -17.04 21.82
N LEU A 191 -11.98 -18.25 21.27
CA LEU A 191 -11.62 -19.46 22.01
C LEU A 191 -10.15 -19.47 22.41
N PHE A 192 -9.25 -18.99 21.53
CA PHE A 192 -7.80 -18.97 21.78
C PHE A 192 -7.36 -17.93 22.81
N PHE A 193 -7.94 -16.72 22.82
CA PHE A 193 -7.54 -15.66 23.75
C PHE A 193 -8.45 -15.54 24.98
N SER A 194 -9.76 -15.80 24.83
CA SER A 194 -10.78 -15.45 25.84
C SER A 194 -11.81 -16.58 26.06
N GLY A 195 -11.43 -17.83 25.76
CA GLY A 195 -12.31 -18.99 25.83
C GLY A 195 -12.78 -19.34 27.24
N LYS A 196 -11.96 -19.06 28.27
CA LYS A 196 -12.34 -19.28 29.68
C LYS A 196 -13.53 -18.42 30.10
N GLU A 197 -13.60 -17.21 29.56
CA GLU A 197 -14.61 -16.21 29.93
C GLU A 197 -15.91 -16.44 29.17
N PHE A 198 -15.83 -16.55 27.84
CA PHE A 198 -17.01 -16.57 26.97
C PHE A 198 -17.46 -17.97 26.57
N ALA A 199 -16.59 -18.97 26.69
CA ALA A 199 -16.88 -20.33 26.28
C ALA A 199 -16.52 -21.37 27.37
N PRO A 200 -16.95 -21.19 28.65
CA PRO A 200 -16.55 -22.07 29.75
C PRO A 200 -16.97 -23.53 29.58
N LYS A 201 -17.97 -23.83 28.75
CA LYS A 201 -18.36 -25.23 28.44
C LYS A 201 -17.41 -25.91 27.45
N CYS A 202 -16.60 -25.15 26.73
CA CYS A 202 -15.68 -25.66 25.73
C CYS A 202 -14.44 -26.20 26.42
N VAL A 203 -14.49 -27.47 26.80
CA VAL A 203 -13.44 -28.18 27.55
C VAL A 203 -13.00 -29.44 26.79
N ILE A 204 -11.69 -29.59 26.60
CA ILE A 204 -11.03 -30.77 26.02
C ILE A 204 -10.00 -31.27 27.04
N ASP A 205 -9.99 -32.58 27.30
CA ASP A 205 -9.05 -33.24 28.22
C ASP A 205 -9.01 -32.61 29.62
N GLY A 206 -10.16 -32.10 30.08
CA GLY A 206 -10.31 -31.42 31.37
C GLY A 206 -9.75 -30.00 31.41
N LYS A 207 -9.25 -29.47 30.29
CA LYS A 207 -8.77 -28.08 30.14
C LYS A 207 -9.75 -27.26 29.31
N ASN A 208 -9.89 -25.96 29.62
CA ASN A 208 -10.63 -25.08 28.72
C ASN A 208 -9.90 -25.00 27.38
N ILE A 209 -10.66 -24.86 26.29
CA ILE A 209 -10.14 -24.78 24.92
C ILE A 209 -9.07 -23.69 24.74
N GLN A 210 -9.17 -22.58 25.50
CA GLN A 210 -8.15 -21.52 25.53
C GLN A 210 -6.79 -22.07 25.95
N ASP A 211 -6.73 -22.68 27.12
CA ASP A 211 -5.48 -23.22 27.67
C ASP A 211 -4.98 -24.36 26.79
N TYR A 212 -5.87 -25.22 26.30
CA TYR A 212 -5.52 -26.31 25.39
C TYR A 212 -4.81 -25.80 24.12
N LEU A 213 -5.41 -24.85 23.40
CA LEU A 213 -4.80 -24.33 22.17
C LEU A 213 -3.52 -23.52 22.45
N GLN A 214 -3.51 -22.69 23.50
CA GLN A 214 -2.33 -21.90 23.84
C GLN A 214 -1.14 -22.78 24.26
N GLU A 215 -1.38 -23.81 25.08
CA GLU A 215 -0.33 -24.74 25.51
C GLU A 215 0.28 -25.50 24.33
N HIS A 216 -0.53 -25.94 23.36
CA HIS A 216 -0.01 -26.61 22.16
C HIS A 216 0.75 -25.64 21.24
N PHE A 217 0.19 -24.46 20.96
CA PHE A 217 0.88 -23.46 20.13
C PHE A 217 2.22 -23.02 20.74
N VAL A 218 2.23 -22.64 22.02
CA VAL A 218 3.45 -22.25 22.73
C VAL A 218 4.39 -23.45 22.87
N GLY A 219 3.85 -24.66 23.03
CA GLY A 219 4.60 -25.91 23.05
C GLY A 219 5.35 -26.17 21.75
N ALA A 220 4.71 -26.00 20.60
CA ALA A 220 5.32 -26.15 19.28
C ALA A 220 6.44 -25.11 19.06
N CYS A 221 6.18 -23.84 19.36
CA CYS A 221 7.21 -22.78 19.29
C CYS A 221 8.40 -23.09 20.21
N LYS A 222 8.12 -23.55 21.43
CA LYS A 222 9.16 -23.92 22.41
C LYS A 222 9.96 -25.13 21.93
N HIS A 223 9.31 -26.09 21.30
CA HIS A 223 9.98 -27.27 20.75
C HIS A 223 10.97 -26.87 19.66
N LEU A 224 10.55 -26.03 18.70
CA LEU A 224 11.47 -25.46 17.69
C LEU A 224 12.63 -24.71 18.35
N ALA A 225 12.35 -23.82 19.30
CA ALA A 225 13.39 -23.08 20.03
C ALA A 225 14.38 -24.02 20.75
N THR A 226 13.87 -25.09 21.37
CA THR A 226 14.71 -26.10 22.05
C THR A 226 15.63 -26.80 21.05
N ARG A 227 15.13 -27.15 19.86
CA ARG A 227 15.94 -27.79 18.82
C ARG A 227 16.98 -26.85 18.20
N ILE A 228 16.69 -25.55 18.11
CA ILE A 228 17.67 -24.52 17.74
C ILE A 228 18.75 -24.39 18.82
N HIS A 229 18.36 -24.36 20.11
CA HIS A 229 19.28 -24.31 21.24
C HIS A 229 20.22 -25.52 21.27
N GLU A 230 19.68 -26.73 21.09
CA GLU A 230 20.45 -27.98 21.04
C GLU A 230 21.44 -28.04 19.87
N ALA A 231 21.20 -27.30 18.79
CA ALA A 231 22.14 -27.19 17.68
C ALA A 231 23.47 -26.53 18.10
N GLY A 232 23.42 -25.61 19.07
CA GLY A 232 24.57 -25.03 19.77
C GLY A 232 25.39 -23.99 18.99
N ASP A 233 25.07 -23.75 17.71
CA ASP A 233 25.83 -22.89 16.81
C ASP A 233 25.06 -21.67 16.27
N LEU A 234 23.77 -21.52 16.60
CA LEU A 234 22.87 -20.52 16.01
C LEU A 234 22.50 -19.35 16.93
N GLU A 235 22.29 -19.59 18.23
CA GLU A 235 21.80 -18.58 19.18
C GLU A 235 22.83 -17.47 19.43
N GLY A 236 22.40 -16.22 19.29
CA GLY A 236 23.26 -15.04 19.45
C GLY A 236 24.27 -14.83 18.30
N GLU A 237 24.49 -15.83 17.44
CA GLU A 237 25.32 -15.73 16.24
C GLU A 237 24.50 -15.48 14.97
N THR A 238 23.28 -15.99 14.88
CA THR A 238 22.37 -15.78 13.74
C THR A 238 20.94 -15.62 14.22
N VAL A 239 20.45 -16.53 15.06
CA VAL A 239 19.14 -16.37 15.70
C VAL A 239 19.27 -15.41 16.88
N ILE A 240 18.57 -14.28 16.82
CA ILE A 240 18.63 -13.21 17.83
C ILE A 240 17.42 -13.21 18.78
N GLY A 241 16.29 -13.80 18.39
CA GLY A 241 15.07 -13.75 19.20
C GLY A 241 13.82 -14.33 18.54
N TYR A 242 12.69 -14.13 19.22
CA TYR A 242 11.38 -14.70 18.89
C TYR A 242 10.29 -13.62 18.98
N GLU A 243 9.41 -13.59 17.97
CA GLU A 243 8.19 -12.79 17.98
C GLU A 243 7.03 -13.59 18.61
N THR A 244 6.06 -12.90 19.19
CA THR A 244 4.98 -13.53 19.97
C THR A 244 4.03 -14.37 19.13
N VAL A 245 3.39 -13.74 18.16
CA VAL A 245 2.44 -14.31 17.20
C VAL A 245 2.14 -13.19 16.20
N ASN A 246 2.12 -13.51 14.92
CA ASN A 246 1.81 -12.53 13.89
C ASN A 246 0.37 -12.00 14.03
N GLU A 247 0.22 -10.67 14.01
CA GLU A 247 -1.06 -9.94 13.94
C GLU A 247 -2.20 -10.54 14.78
N PRO A 248 -2.06 -10.60 16.12
CA PRO A 248 -3.06 -11.24 16.96
C PRO A 248 -4.42 -10.54 16.83
N ASN A 249 -5.51 -11.31 16.99
CA ASN A 249 -6.87 -10.81 16.86
C ASN A 249 -7.72 -11.24 18.06
N LYS A 250 -8.60 -10.35 18.52
CA LYS A 250 -9.43 -10.56 19.72
C LYS A 250 -10.72 -11.36 19.48
N GLY A 251 -11.04 -11.70 18.23
CA GLY A 251 -12.29 -12.35 17.87
C GLY A 251 -13.51 -11.48 18.24
N TYR A 252 -14.45 -12.06 18.98
CA TYR A 252 -15.64 -11.37 19.45
C TYR A 252 -15.42 -10.49 20.69
N TYR A 253 -14.24 -10.49 21.32
CA TYR A 253 -14.02 -9.74 22.55
C TYR A 253 -14.34 -8.24 22.37
N GLY A 254 -15.19 -7.69 23.24
CA GLY A 254 -15.66 -6.31 23.15
C GLY A 254 -16.64 -6.04 22.01
N HIS A 255 -17.18 -7.07 21.33
CA HIS A 255 -18.16 -6.88 20.26
C HIS A 255 -19.44 -6.23 20.81
N PRO A 256 -19.82 -5.02 20.35
CA PRO A 256 -20.79 -4.18 21.06
C PRO A 256 -22.23 -4.69 20.97
N ASP A 257 -22.64 -5.22 19.81
CA ASP A 257 -24.00 -5.72 19.58
C ASP A 257 -24.02 -6.67 18.38
N LEU A 258 -24.22 -7.97 18.62
CA LEU A 258 -24.21 -9.04 17.61
C LEU A 258 -25.28 -8.85 16.51
N SER A 259 -26.30 -8.03 16.74
CA SER A 259 -27.33 -7.73 15.73
C SER A 259 -26.88 -6.69 14.70
N LYS A 260 -25.71 -6.08 14.86
CA LYS A 260 -25.22 -4.98 14.02
C LYS A 260 -23.77 -5.21 13.60
N ILE A 261 -23.41 -4.63 12.45
CA ILE A 261 -22.01 -4.52 12.05
C ILE A 261 -21.37 -3.39 12.89
N PRO A 262 -20.28 -3.66 13.63
CA PRO A 262 -19.60 -2.65 14.44
C PRO A 262 -19.16 -1.43 13.61
N LYS A 263 -19.16 -0.24 14.23
CA LYS A 263 -18.80 1.02 13.54
C LYS A 263 -17.31 1.11 13.20
N ASP A 264 -16.50 0.45 14.01
CA ASP A 264 -15.05 0.26 13.92
C ASP A 264 -14.65 -0.82 12.90
N GLN A 265 -15.55 -1.71 12.49
CA GLN A 265 -15.31 -2.62 11.35
C GLN A 265 -15.25 -1.83 10.03
N LYS A 266 -14.04 -1.38 9.67
CA LYS A 266 -13.78 -0.57 8.46
C LYS A 266 -13.60 -1.38 7.19
N LEU A 267 -13.15 -2.63 7.28
CA LEU A 267 -13.03 -3.51 6.14
C LEU A 267 -14.35 -4.24 5.89
N ARG A 268 -15.03 -3.89 4.78
CA ARG A 268 -16.32 -4.49 4.37
C ARG A 268 -16.30 -4.74 2.86
N LYS A 269 -16.42 -6.00 2.46
CA LYS A 269 -16.34 -6.40 1.05
C LYS A 269 -17.13 -7.67 0.83
N ALA A 270 -17.76 -7.80 -0.34
CA ALA A 270 -18.68 -8.88 -0.65
C ALA A 270 -19.78 -8.98 0.43
N THR A 271 -20.29 -10.18 0.72
CA THR A 271 -21.21 -10.37 1.85
C THR A 271 -20.52 -9.97 3.16
N THR A 272 -21.20 -9.18 3.99
CA THR A 272 -20.68 -8.76 5.31
C THR A 272 -21.78 -8.99 6.34
N PRO A 273 -21.82 -10.17 7.00
CA PRO A 273 -22.84 -10.49 7.99
C PRO A 273 -22.62 -9.73 9.30
N THR A 274 -23.70 -9.50 10.05
CA THR A 274 -23.58 -9.22 11.49
C THR A 274 -23.11 -10.49 12.23
N GLY A 275 -22.60 -10.34 13.46
CA GLY A 275 -22.20 -11.48 14.27
C GLY A 275 -23.32 -12.53 14.40
N PHE A 276 -24.58 -12.10 14.58
CA PHE A 276 -25.72 -12.99 14.67
C PHE A 276 -26.10 -13.63 13.32
N GLN A 277 -26.05 -12.88 12.21
CA GLN A 277 -26.28 -13.46 10.88
C GLN A 277 -25.24 -14.53 10.54
N ALA A 278 -23.98 -14.32 10.94
CA ALA A 278 -22.92 -15.32 10.79
C ALA A 278 -23.18 -16.58 11.63
N MET A 279 -23.69 -16.44 12.86
CA MET A 279 -24.09 -17.59 13.68
C MET A 279 -25.27 -18.37 13.08
N LEU A 280 -26.25 -17.69 12.49
CA LEU A 280 -27.41 -18.30 11.84
C LEU A 280 -27.01 -19.09 10.59
N THR A 281 -26.24 -18.47 9.68
CA THR A 281 -25.73 -19.11 8.47
C THR A 281 -24.80 -20.28 8.79
N GLY A 282 -23.90 -20.12 9.76
CA GLY A 282 -23.10 -21.23 10.27
C GLY A 282 -23.89 -22.35 10.95
N SER A 283 -25.16 -22.12 11.29
CA SER A 283 -26.08 -23.15 11.82
C SER A 283 -27.07 -23.65 10.76
N GLY A 284 -26.81 -23.39 9.48
CA GLY A 284 -27.60 -23.86 8.35
C GLY A 284 -28.89 -23.09 8.07
N ARG A 285 -29.02 -21.86 8.58
CA ARG A 285 -30.19 -20.99 8.32
C ARG A 285 -29.92 -20.05 7.16
N ALA A 286 -30.90 -19.88 6.29
CA ALA A 286 -30.85 -18.89 5.22
C ALA A 286 -31.05 -17.48 5.78
N VAL A 287 -30.20 -16.53 5.37
CA VAL A 287 -30.21 -15.16 5.86
C VAL A 287 -29.89 -14.19 4.73
N GLU A 288 -30.63 -13.07 4.64
CA GLU A 288 -30.28 -11.97 3.76
C GLU A 288 -29.16 -11.12 4.39
N ILE A 289 -28.02 -11.05 3.73
CA ILE A 289 -26.81 -10.37 4.19
C ILE A 289 -26.51 -9.18 3.27
N GLU A 290 -26.04 -8.07 3.85
CA GLU A 290 -25.62 -6.91 3.07
C GLU A 290 -24.37 -7.22 2.25
N THR A 291 -24.34 -6.77 1.00
CA THR A 291 -23.15 -6.81 0.16
C THR A 291 -22.49 -5.44 0.08
N TRP A 292 -21.16 -5.43 0.06
CA TRP A 292 -20.33 -4.23 0.09
C TRP A 292 -19.27 -4.26 -1.00
N GLU A 293 -19.02 -3.08 -1.58
CA GLU A 293 -17.95 -2.82 -2.54
C GLU A 293 -17.07 -1.67 -2.06
N PHE A 294 -15.85 -1.56 -2.60
CA PHE A 294 -14.92 -0.49 -2.25
C PHE A 294 -14.87 0.58 -3.34
N GLY A 295 -15.18 1.82 -2.96
CA GLY A 295 -14.98 3.02 -3.78
C GLY A 295 -13.78 3.84 -3.31
N GLY A 296 -13.53 4.97 -3.98
CA GLY A 296 -12.42 5.87 -3.63
C GLY A 296 -12.51 6.54 -2.25
N LEU A 297 -13.67 6.47 -1.57
CA LEU A 297 -13.87 7.00 -0.22
C LEU A 297 -14.05 5.89 0.84
N GLY A 298 -13.75 4.64 0.48
CA GLY A 298 -13.93 3.48 1.36
C GLY A 298 -15.11 2.59 0.95
N PRO A 299 -15.55 1.69 1.84
CA PRO A 299 -16.60 0.73 1.53
C PRO A 299 -17.97 1.40 1.46
N TYR A 300 -18.79 0.99 0.49
CA TYR A 300 -20.19 1.35 0.38
C TYR A 300 -21.05 0.09 0.20
N LYS A 301 -22.29 0.14 0.71
CA LYS A 301 -23.24 -0.95 0.53
C LYS A 301 -23.66 -1.01 -0.94
N SER A 302 -23.38 -2.13 -1.60
CA SER A 302 -23.72 -2.40 -2.99
C SER A 302 -25.09 -3.06 -3.13
N GLY A 303 -25.58 -3.74 -2.10
CA GLY A 303 -26.89 -4.40 -2.13
C GLY A 303 -27.12 -5.35 -0.97
N THR A 304 -27.92 -6.39 -1.22
CA THR A 304 -28.15 -7.53 -0.33
C THR A 304 -28.09 -8.83 -1.13
N GLN A 305 -27.74 -9.92 -0.47
CA GLN A 305 -27.67 -11.26 -1.04
C GLN A 305 -28.24 -12.27 -0.03
N LEU A 306 -29.11 -13.16 -0.49
CA LEU A 306 -29.54 -14.32 0.30
C LEU A 306 -28.41 -15.35 0.33
N VAL A 307 -27.86 -15.60 1.52
CA VAL A 307 -26.94 -16.70 1.77
C VAL A 307 -27.75 -17.85 2.34
N ASP A 308 -27.83 -18.95 1.60
CA ASP A 308 -28.60 -20.14 1.97
C ASP A 308 -27.69 -21.39 2.01
N PRO A 309 -27.28 -21.83 3.21
CA PRO A 309 -26.48 -23.04 3.39
C PRO A 309 -27.27 -24.34 3.14
N LYS A 310 -28.58 -24.27 2.87
CA LYS A 310 -29.47 -25.42 2.61
C LYS A 310 -29.46 -26.47 3.73
N GLY A 311 -29.40 -25.99 4.97
CA GLY A 311 -29.33 -26.84 6.17
C GLY A 311 -27.93 -27.35 6.51
N THR A 312 -26.91 -27.07 5.70
CA THR A 312 -25.51 -27.39 6.00
C THR A 312 -25.04 -26.58 7.19
N SER A 313 -24.45 -27.24 8.20
CA SER A 313 -23.92 -26.60 9.41
C SER A 313 -22.39 -26.51 9.34
N ALA A 314 -21.82 -25.40 9.80
CA ALA A 314 -20.38 -25.22 9.94
C ALA A 314 -19.81 -26.01 11.14
N TRP A 315 -20.67 -26.54 12.01
CA TRP A 315 -20.31 -27.29 13.20
C TRP A 315 -20.20 -28.79 12.90
N LEU A 316 -19.27 -29.48 13.57
CA LEU A 316 -19.03 -30.90 13.39
C LEU A 316 -20.26 -31.74 13.72
N ASP A 317 -20.61 -32.66 12.85
CA ASP A 317 -21.73 -33.57 13.05
C ASP A 317 -21.27 -34.79 13.87
N PRO A 318 -21.81 -35.05 15.09
CA PRO A 318 -21.44 -36.20 15.89
C PRO A 318 -21.77 -37.55 15.25
N GLY A 319 -22.62 -37.58 14.22
CA GLY A 319 -22.89 -38.80 13.45
C GLY A 319 -21.76 -39.17 12.47
N ASN A 320 -20.91 -38.20 12.10
CA ASN A 320 -19.88 -38.34 11.07
C ASN A 320 -18.47 -37.95 11.54
N TRP A 321 -18.34 -37.42 12.77
CA TRP A 321 -17.08 -37.04 13.39
C TRP A 321 -16.83 -37.86 14.66
N ASP A 322 -15.57 -38.27 14.85
CA ASP A 322 -15.11 -38.95 16.06
C ASP A 322 -13.90 -38.22 16.64
N ASP A 323 -14.02 -37.73 17.87
CA ASP A 323 -12.92 -37.08 18.59
C ASP A 323 -11.73 -38.03 18.82
N SER A 324 -11.92 -39.36 18.72
CA SER A 324 -10.82 -40.32 18.78
C SER A 324 -9.78 -40.14 17.66
N THR A 325 -10.15 -39.43 16.57
CA THR A 325 -9.26 -39.11 15.43
C THR A 325 -7.95 -38.46 15.88
N TYR A 326 -7.99 -37.53 16.85
CA TYR A 326 -6.80 -36.88 17.42
C TYR A 326 -6.60 -37.22 18.90
N GLY A 327 -7.29 -38.24 19.41
CA GLY A 327 -7.06 -38.79 20.74
C GLY A 327 -7.53 -37.94 21.93
N TRP A 328 -8.25 -36.85 21.70
CA TRP A 328 -8.77 -35.99 22.77
C TRP A 328 -10.18 -36.38 23.22
N LYS A 329 -10.61 -35.86 24.37
CA LYS A 329 -11.96 -36.07 24.90
C LYS A 329 -12.63 -34.75 25.27
N ARG A 330 -13.79 -34.49 24.66
CA ARG A 330 -14.64 -33.35 25.03
C ARG A 330 -15.42 -33.58 26.31
N SER A 331 -15.66 -32.49 27.03
CA SER A 331 -16.64 -32.47 28.12
C SER A 331 -18.03 -32.83 27.60
N PRO A 332 -18.84 -33.60 28.37
CA PRO A 332 -20.25 -33.85 28.04
C PRO A 332 -21.09 -32.56 27.87
N ASP A 333 -20.64 -31.44 28.46
CA ASP A 333 -21.31 -30.15 28.35
C ASP A 333 -21.06 -29.44 27.01
N TRP A 334 -20.06 -29.88 26.24
CA TRP A 334 -19.80 -29.41 24.87
C TRP A 334 -20.44 -30.35 23.87
N LYS A 335 -21.62 -29.96 23.36
CA LYS A 335 -22.36 -30.76 22.37
C LYS A 335 -21.85 -30.47 20.96
N LEU A 336 -21.42 -31.50 20.23
CA LEU A 336 -21.12 -31.37 18.81
C LEU A 336 -22.41 -31.23 17.99
N GLY A 337 -22.31 -30.61 16.82
CA GLY A 337 -23.42 -30.37 15.89
C GLY A 337 -24.23 -29.11 16.18
N GLU A 338 -24.03 -28.50 17.36
CA GLU A 338 -24.72 -27.31 17.80
C GLU A 338 -23.77 -26.11 17.88
N CYS A 339 -24.26 -24.92 17.52
CA CYS A 339 -23.49 -23.68 17.67
C CYS A 339 -23.09 -23.45 19.14
N ILE A 340 -21.79 -23.30 19.41
CA ILE A 340 -21.31 -23.14 20.79
C ILE A 340 -21.90 -21.87 21.44
N TRP A 341 -22.15 -20.82 20.68
CA TRP A 341 -22.77 -19.59 21.20
C TRP A 341 -24.23 -19.81 21.59
N ALA A 342 -24.97 -20.67 20.87
CA ALA A 342 -26.31 -21.10 21.30
C ALA A 342 -26.24 -21.91 22.62
N GLN A 343 -25.25 -22.79 22.75
CA GLN A 343 -25.02 -23.56 23.98
C GLN A 343 -24.72 -22.67 25.20
N HIS A 344 -24.15 -21.48 24.97
CA HIS A 344 -23.91 -20.46 26.01
C HIS A 344 -25.08 -19.46 26.19
N GLY A 345 -26.22 -19.70 25.52
CA GLY A 345 -27.43 -18.90 25.67
C GLY A 345 -27.36 -17.54 24.99
N VAL A 346 -26.49 -17.39 23.98
CA VAL A 346 -26.42 -16.15 23.17
C VAL A 346 -27.66 -15.99 22.30
N TRP A 347 -28.17 -17.09 21.74
CA TRP A 347 -29.36 -17.13 20.90
C TRP A 347 -30.08 -18.48 21.02
N ASP A 348 -31.37 -18.53 20.67
CA ASP A 348 -32.19 -19.75 20.72
C ASP A 348 -32.27 -20.44 19.34
N PRO A 349 -31.76 -21.67 19.18
CA PRO A 349 -31.79 -22.40 17.91
C PRO A 349 -33.17 -22.89 17.47
N LYS A 350 -34.18 -22.89 18.36
CA LYS A 350 -35.55 -23.29 18.05
C LYS A 350 -36.35 -22.14 17.45
N THR A 351 -36.21 -20.94 18.00
CA THR A 351 -36.93 -19.74 17.54
C THR A 351 -36.11 -18.89 16.58
N ASN A 352 -34.79 -19.12 16.49
CA ASN A 352 -33.81 -18.28 15.80
C ASN A 352 -33.79 -16.83 16.35
N GLU A 353 -34.01 -16.67 17.66
CA GLU A 353 -34.01 -15.36 18.32
C GLU A 353 -32.69 -15.09 19.04
N LEU A 354 -32.14 -13.88 18.86
CA LEU A 354 -30.96 -13.40 19.59
C LEU A 354 -31.36 -13.03 21.02
N LEU A 355 -30.84 -13.74 22.01
CA LEU A 355 -31.20 -13.57 23.42
C LEU A 355 -30.27 -12.57 24.13
N ARG A 356 -28.98 -12.57 23.78
CA ARG A 356 -27.95 -11.74 24.43
C ARG A 356 -27.12 -10.99 23.38
N PRO A 357 -27.66 -9.89 22.81
CA PRO A 357 -26.96 -9.14 21.76
C PRO A 357 -25.61 -8.59 22.21
N GLN A 358 -25.44 -8.30 23.49
CA GLN A 358 -24.23 -7.68 24.07
C GLN A 358 -23.36 -8.69 24.84
N TYR A 359 -23.45 -9.99 24.51
CA TYR A 359 -22.78 -11.05 25.27
C TYR A 359 -21.27 -10.84 25.44
N PHE A 360 -20.60 -10.33 24.39
CA PHE A 360 -19.16 -10.09 24.39
C PHE A 360 -18.76 -8.64 24.73
N ALA A 361 -19.73 -7.75 24.92
CA ALA A 361 -19.48 -6.34 25.21
C ALA A 361 -19.07 -6.12 26.69
N LYS A 362 -19.35 -7.10 27.55
CA LYS A 362 -19.10 -7.02 28.99
C LYS A 362 -18.53 -8.31 29.54
N HIS A 363 -17.64 -8.17 30.51
CA HIS A 363 -17.06 -9.31 31.21
C HIS A 363 -18.16 -10.09 31.96
N PRO A 364 -18.28 -11.42 31.78
CA PRO A 364 -19.42 -12.18 32.31
C PRO A 364 -19.55 -12.17 33.84
N SER A 365 -18.43 -12.08 34.58
CA SER A 365 -18.45 -12.11 36.05
C SER A 365 -18.39 -10.73 36.71
N THR A 366 -17.75 -9.74 36.09
CA THR A 366 -17.52 -8.40 36.69
C THR A 366 -18.46 -7.35 36.13
N GLY A 367 -19.01 -7.57 34.92
CA GLY A 367 -19.87 -6.61 34.22
C GLY A 367 -19.13 -5.41 33.63
N GLU A 368 -17.79 -5.40 33.69
CA GLU A 368 -16.93 -4.39 33.09
C GLU A 368 -17.11 -4.33 31.58
N THR A 369 -17.05 -3.13 31.00
CA THR A 369 -17.13 -2.95 29.55
C THR A 369 -15.82 -3.39 28.91
N LEU A 370 -15.92 -4.18 27.86
CA LEU A 370 -14.77 -4.74 27.16
C LEU A 370 -14.56 -4.05 25.82
N ASP A 371 -13.30 -3.80 25.48
CA ASP A 371 -12.89 -3.27 24.19
C ASP A 371 -11.48 -3.77 23.81
N GLN A 372 -10.87 -3.17 22.79
CA GLN A 372 -9.54 -3.52 22.34
C GLN A 372 -8.46 -3.23 23.39
N ASP A 373 -8.59 -2.13 24.12
CA ASP A 373 -7.60 -1.67 25.08
C ASP A 373 -7.56 -2.61 26.29
N VAL A 374 -8.74 -2.97 26.81
CA VAL A 374 -8.84 -3.98 27.88
C VAL A 374 -8.21 -5.29 27.43
N TRP A 375 -8.60 -5.81 26.26
CA TRP A 375 -8.07 -7.07 25.74
C TRP A 375 -6.54 -7.07 25.58
N THR A 376 -5.98 -5.98 25.05
CA THR A 376 -4.53 -5.82 24.86
C THR A 376 -3.81 -5.90 26.19
N ASN A 377 -4.39 -5.35 27.27
CA ASN A 377 -3.77 -5.29 28.60
C ASN A 377 -4.12 -6.49 29.51
N THR A 378 -5.10 -7.32 29.14
CA THR A 378 -5.49 -8.54 29.87
C THR A 378 -5.08 -9.80 29.10
N ASP A 379 -5.95 -10.29 28.23
CA ASP A 379 -5.87 -11.61 27.59
C ASP A 379 -4.60 -11.76 26.74
N PHE A 380 -4.24 -10.71 26.00
CA PHE A 380 -3.00 -10.70 25.22
C PHE A 380 -1.77 -10.70 26.12
N MET A 381 -1.78 -9.94 27.22
CA MET A 381 -0.65 -9.91 28.16
C MET A 381 -0.51 -11.22 28.95
N ASP A 382 -1.60 -11.91 29.25
CA ASP A 382 -1.55 -13.23 29.88
C ASP A 382 -0.95 -14.26 28.91
N TYR A 383 -1.36 -14.24 27.64
CA TYR A 383 -0.70 -15.01 26.59
C TYR A 383 0.79 -14.66 26.46
N TYR A 384 1.13 -13.36 26.42
CA TYR A 384 2.51 -12.88 26.30
C TYR A 384 3.41 -13.43 27.41
N LYS A 385 2.94 -13.42 28.66
CA LYS A 385 3.69 -13.95 29.81
C LYS A 385 3.93 -15.45 29.67
N HIS A 386 2.95 -16.22 29.20
CA HIS A 386 3.09 -17.65 28.95
C HIS A 386 4.13 -17.92 27.85
N HIS A 387 4.02 -17.23 26.71
CA HIS A 387 4.96 -17.35 25.60
C HIS A 387 6.39 -16.97 26.02
N THR A 388 6.54 -15.82 26.68
CA THR A 388 7.82 -15.32 27.19
C THR A 388 8.48 -16.30 28.15
N SER A 389 7.71 -16.83 29.11
CA SER A 389 8.21 -17.83 30.05
C SER A 389 8.70 -19.09 29.36
N ALA A 390 8.00 -19.53 28.29
CA ALA A 390 8.40 -20.68 27.50
C ALA A 390 9.71 -20.44 26.74
N MET A 391 9.84 -19.33 26.02
CA MET A 391 11.06 -19.00 25.25
C MET A 391 12.27 -18.81 26.18
N ARG A 392 12.10 -18.05 27.27
CA ARG A 392 13.17 -17.78 28.25
C ARG A 392 13.61 -19.03 29.01
N SER A 393 12.75 -20.05 29.12
CA SER A 393 13.13 -21.34 29.70
C SER A 393 14.11 -22.14 28.84
N VAL A 394 14.21 -21.80 27.55
CA VAL A 394 15.17 -22.39 26.59
C VAL A 394 16.41 -21.50 26.50
N TRP A 395 16.23 -20.21 26.18
CA TRP A 395 17.32 -19.26 26.04
C TRP A 395 17.01 -17.97 26.81
N SER A 396 17.70 -17.78 27.94
CA SER A 396 17.43 -16.66 28.86
C SER A 396 17.72 -15.29 28.28
N ASP A 397 18.57 -15.18 27.25
CA ASP A 397 19.04 -13.89 26.70
C ASP A 397 18.42 -13.54 25.33
N CYS A 398 17.46 -14.32 24.82
CA CYS A 398 16.82 -14.06 23.53
C CYS A 398 16.17 -12.68 23.45
N PHE A 399 16.10 -12.04 22.28
CA PHE A 399 15.18 -10.91 22.14
C PHE A 399 13.74 -11.40 22.06
N LEU A 400 12.83 -10.65 22.68
CA LEU A 400 11.38 -10.90 22.63
C LEU A 400 10.70 -9.74 21.92
N LEU A 401 10.11 -10.03 20.77
CA LEU A 401 9.39 -9.05 19.98
C LEU A 401 7.91 -9.14 20.36
N ILE A 402 7.38 -8.12 21.02
CA ILE A 402 5.96 -8.03 21.37
C ILE A 402 5.21 -7.30 20.27
N GLN A 403 4.31 -8.03 19.61
CA GLN A 403 3.50 -7.53 18.52
C GLN A 403 2.03 -7.44 18.96
N PRO A 404 1.50 -6.24 19.26
CA PRO A 404 0.06 -6.06 19.44
C PRO A 404 -0.68 -6.16 18.10
N SER A 405 -2.01 -6.15 18.15
CA SER A 405 -2.84 -6.09 16.94
C SER A 405 -2.41 -4.93 16.02
N PRO A 406 -2.43 -5.09 14.69
CA PRO A 406 -2.04 -4.04 13.75
C PRO A 406 -2.78 -2.73 13.98
N PHE A 407 -2.06 -1.60 13.95
CA PHE A 407 -2.57 -0.24 14.20
C PHE A 407 -3.17 0.03 15.58
N GLU A 408 -3.18 -0.94 16.51
CA GLU A 408 -3.63 -0.72 17.87
C GLU A 408 -2.53 -0.13 18.76
N ILE A 409 -2.94 0.45 19.89
CA ILE A 409 -2.01 0.97 20.88
C ILE A 409 -1.32 -0.23 21.56
N PRO A 410 0.02 -0.20 21.75
CA PRO A 410 0.73 -1.26 22.46
C PRO A 410 0.32 -1.34 23.94
N PRO A 411 0.57 -2.47 24.61
CA PRO A 411 0.16 -2.66 26.00
C PRO A 411 0.86 -1.70 26.97
N GLU A 412 0.14 -1.31 28.03
CA GLU A 412 0.57 -0.39 29.08
C GLU A 412 1.44 -1.10 30.14
N ILE A 413 2.66 -1.49 29.75
CA ILE A 413 3.59 -2.26 30.60
C ILE A 413 4.72 -1.41 31.20
N LYS A 414 4.78 -0.11 30.93
CA LYS A 414 5.84 0.76 31.43
C LYS A 414 5.90 0.80 32.96
N GLY A 415 7.06 0.49 33.52
CA GLY A 415 7.27 0.40 34.97
C GLY A 415 6.72 -0.89 35.60
N THR A 416 6.31 -1.86 34.78
CA THR A 416 6.08 -3.25 35.19
C THR A 416 7.32 -4.10 34.89
N PRO A 417 7.47 -5.30 35.49
CA PRO A 417 8.57 -6.20 35.16
C PRO A 417 8.70 -6.51 33.66
N GLU A 418 7.59 -6.61 32.94
CA GLU A 418 7.57 -6.84 31.49
C GLU A 418 8.10 -5.63 30.70
N GLY A 419 7.74 -4.41 31.11
CA GLY A 419 8.23 -3.17 30.48
C GLY A 419 9.65 -2.79 30.88
N ASP A 420 10.18 -3.35 31.97
CA ASP A 420 11.56 -3.17 32.41
C ASP A 420 12.52 -4.26 31.85
N ASP A 421 12.01 -5.23 31.07
CA ASP A 421 12.85 -6.25 30.41
C ASP A 421 13.78 -5.61 29.37
N ALA A 422 15.09 -5.70 29.61
CA ALA A 422 16.13 -5.11 28.77
C ALA A 422 16.25 -5.74 27.37
N ASN A 423 15.61 -6.88 27.13
CA ASN A 423 15.68 -7.63 25.88
C ASN A 423 14.34 -7.64 25.11
N THR A 424 13.42 -6.73 25.45
CA THR A 424 12.14 -6.53 24.74
C THR A 424 12.31 -5.59 23.55
N ILE A 425 11.60 -5.90 22.47
CA ILE A 425 11.50 -5.06 21.26
C ILE A 425 10.01 -4.81 21.00
N PHE A 426 9.65 -3.55 20.77
CA PHE A 426 8.33 -3.23 20.27
C PHE A 426 8.25 -3.51 18.77
N ALA A 427 7.48 -4.54 18.40
CA ALA A 427 7.21 -4.89 17.02
C ALA A 427 5.87 -4.31 16.55
N SER A 428 5.86 -3.72 15.36
CA SER A 428 4.65 -3.18 14.76
C SER A 428 4.63 -3.38 13.26
N HIS A 429 3.43 -3.32 12.67
CA HIS A 429 3.22 -3.43 11.24
C HIS A 429 2.77 -2.09 10.67
N PHE A 430 3.10 -1.84 9.40
CA PHE A 430 2.59 -0.68 8.69
C PHE A 430 2.28 -1.00 7.24
N TYR A 431 1.05 -0.69 6.83
CA TYR A 431 0.62 -0.70 5.43
C TYR A 431 -0.14 0.57 5.08
N ASP A 432 0.12 1.12 3.90
CA ASP A 432 -0.78 2.12 3.32
C ASP A 432 -2.07 1.43 2.87
N GLY A 433 -3.09 1.48 3.73
CA GLY A 433 -4.38 0.83 3.50
C GLY A 433 -5.05 1.26 2.18
N ILE A 434 -4.84 2.49 1.71
CA ILE A 434 -5.40 2.92 0.43
C ILE A 434 -4.71 2.19 -0.72
N THR A 435 -3.37 2.21 -0.75
CA THR A 435 -2.60 1.52 -1.80
C THR A 435 -2.83 0.01 -1.77
N LEU A 436 -2.89 -0.59 -0.58
CA LEU A 436 -3.10 -2.03 -0.42
C LEU A 436 -4.49 -2.47 -0.92
N ILE A 437 -5.56 -1.78 -0.50
CA ILE A 437 -6.94 -2.15 -0.86
C ILE A 437 -7.24 -1.83 -2.32
N THR A 438 -6.77 -0.68 -2.83
CA THR A 438 -7.07 -0.24 -4.20
C THR A 438 -6.12 -0.83 -5.23
N LYS A 439 -4.97 -1.40 -4.81
CA LYS A 439 -3.89 -1.86 -5.68
C LYS A 439 -3.41 -0.75 -6.61
N LYS A 440 -3.35 0.49 -6.12
CA LYS A 440 -2.97 1.68 -6.90
C LYS A 440 -2.19 2.66 -6.05
N TRP A 441 -1.10 3.19 -6.58
CA TRP A 441 -0.37 4.28 -5.96
C TRP A 441 -0.97 5.64 -6.33
N ASN A 442 -1.56 6.34 -5.35
CA ASN A 442 -2.14 7.66 -5.57
C ASN A 442 -1.15 8.78 -5.20
N ARG A 443 -0.63 9.46 -6.21
CA ARG A 443 0.37 10.55 -6.04
C ARG A 443 -0.23 11.89 -5.62
N TYR A 444 -1.55 12.04 -5.77
CA TYR A 444 -2.25 13.31 -5.58
C TYR A 444 -2.81 13.44 -4.18
N TRP A 445 -3.28 12.35 -3.59
CA TRP A 445 -3.80 12.39 -2.23
C TRP A 445 -3.69 11.04 -1.51
N ASN A 446 -3.60 11.11 -0.18
CA ASN A 446 -3.71 9.97 0.73
C ASN A 446 -4.40 10.44 2.04
N VAL A 447 -4.60 9.56 3.02
CA VAL A 447 -5.25 9.83 4.30
C VAL A 447 -4.32 9.44 5.44
N ASP A 448 -4.26 10.29 6.46
CA ASP A 448 -3.67 9.94 7.76
C ASP A 448 -4.59 8.97 8.52
N VAL A 449 -4.51 7.68 8.17
CA VAL A 449 -5.36 6.63 8.73
C VAL A 449 -5.16 6.51 10.23
N LEU A 450 -3.91 6.47 10.70
CA LEU A 450 -3.62 6.40 12.14
C LEU A 450 -4.21 7.61 12.87
N GLY A 451 -4.07 8.83 12.33
CA GLY A 451 -4.65 10.02 12.96
C GLY A 451 -6.18 9.98 13.01
N VAL A 452 -6.86 9.36 12.04
CA VAL A 452 -8.31 9.09 12.11
C VAL A 452 -8.63 8.09 13.21
N LEU A 453 -7.89 6.98 13.29
CA LEU A 453 -8.09 5.95 14.31
C LEU A 453 -7.88 6.49 15.73
N ARG A 454 -6.90 7.40 15.91
CA ARG A 454 -6.61 8.07 17.18
C ARG A 454 -7.49 9.31 17.45
N GLY A 455 -8.51 9.58 16.63
CA GLY A 455 -9.43 10.70 16.83
C GLY A 455 -8.78 12.09 16.76
N ARG A 456 -7.62 12.23 16.09
CA ARG A 456 -6.85 13.50 16.02
C ARG A 456 -7.58 14.59 15.21
N TYR A 457 -8.62 14.23 14.48
CA TYR A 457 -9.38 15.11 13.61
C TYR A 457 -10.83 15.20 14.04
N SER A 458 -11.38 16.41 14.06
CA SER A 458 -12.82 16.63 14.25
C SER A 458 -13.69 16.09 13.10
N SER A 459 -13.07 15.80 11.95
CA SER A 459 -13.69 15.14 10.80
C SER A 459 -12.62 14.41 9.97
N PRO A 460 -12.91 13.22 9.41
CA PRO A 460 -11.98 12.49 8.53
C PRO A 460 -11.50 13.30 7.31
N ALA A 461 -12.23 14.33 6.88
CA ALA A 461 -11.79 15.20 5.78
C ALA A 461 -10.45 15.92 6.08
N PHE A 462 -10.16 16.22 7.35
CA PHE A 462 -8.90 16.87 7.75
C PHE A 462 -7.70 15.90 7.77
N ALA A 463 -7.96 14.60 7.71
CA ALA A 463 -6.92 13.59 7.59
C ALA A 463 -6.38 13.49 6.16
N ILE A 464 -7.04 14.09 5.16
CA ILE A 464 -6.59 14.05 3.77
C ILE A 464 -5.26 14.83 3.63
N ARG A 465 -4.33 14.25 2.87
CA ARG A 465 -3.02 14.81 2.55
C ARG A 465 -2.91 14.96 1.05
N LEU A 466 -2.58 16.15 0.56
CA LEU A 466 -2.55 16.46 -0.86
C LEU A 466 -1.11 16.64 -1.34
N GLY A 467 -0.76 15.91 -2.40
CA GLY A 467 0.55 15.87 -3.04
C GLY A 467 1.53 14.89 -2.42
N GLU A 468 2.37 14.29 -3.26
CA GLU A 468 3.35 13.24 -2.90
C GLU A 468 4.22 13.63 -1.68
N THR A 469 4.68 14.89 -1.60
CA THR A 469 5.45 15.37 -0.44
C THR A 469 4.66 15.32 0.87
N ALA A 470 3.36 15.66 0.86
CA ALA A 470 2.53 15.61 2.05
C ALA A 470 2.21 14.16 2.44
N ILE A 471 2.04 13.27 1.46
CA ILE A 471 1.83 11.83 1.67
C ILE A 471 3.06 11.22 2.34
N ARG A 472 4.26 11.46 1.81
CA ARG A 472 5.53 10.99 2.38
C ARG A 472 5.74 11.46 3.82
N LYS A 473 5.50 12.75 4.09
CA LYS A 473 5.56 13.31 5.44
C LYS A 473 4.53 12.64 6.35
N CYS A 474 3.32 12.40 5.85
CA CYS A 474 2.28 11.73 6.61
C CYS A 474 2.68 10.32 7.03
N PHE A 475 3.27 9.51 6.14
CA PHE A 475 3.75 8.18 6.51
C PHE A 475 4.81 8.27 7.60
N ARG A 476 5.81 9.14 7.41
CA ARG A 476 6.85 9.37 8.44
C ARG A 476 6.25 9.75 9.79
N ASP A 477 5.31 10.70 9.80
CA ASP A 477 4.70 11.20 11.03
C ASP A 477 3.82 10.12 11.71
N GLN A 478 3.19 9.23 10.93
CA GLN A 478 2.47 8.04 11.44
C GLN A 478 3.45 7.05 12.09
N LEU A 479 4.53 6.69 11.41
CA LEU A 479 5.57 5.78 11.95
C LEU A 479 6.21 6.34 13.22
N SER A 480 6.53 7.64 13.24
CA SER A 480 7.03 8.32 14.44
C SER A 480 6.02 8.32 15.58
N SER A 481 4.72 8.44 15.27
CA SER A 481 3.66 8.34 16.28
C SER A 481 3.60 6.94 16.90
N ILE A 482 3.65 5.89 16.07
CA ILE A 482 3.64 4.50 16.55
C ILE A 482 4.86 4.24 17.46
N ARG A 483 6.05 4.65 17.04
CA ARG A 483 7.26 4.57 17.89
C ARG A 483 7.06 5.28 19.22
N GLN A 484 6.47 6.47 19.21
CA GLN A 484 6.22 7.24 20.44
C GLN A 484 5.19 6.55 21.34
N GLU A 485 4.14 5.96 20.77
CA GLU A 485 3.17 5.14 21.52
C GLU A 485 3.86 3.96 22.21
N GLY A 486 4.85 3.31 21.56
CA GLY A 486 5.69 2.30 22.21
C GLY A 486 6.49 2.84 23.41
N ILE A 487 7.10 4.02 23.28
CA ILE A 487 7.85 4.65 24.38
C ILE A 487 6.95 5.05 25.55
N ASP A 488 5.75 5.53 25.23
CA ASP A 488 4.80 6.03 26.21
C ASP A 488 4.19 4.89 27.02
N ASN A 489 3.83 3.77 26.36
CA ASN A 489 3.13 2.64 26.98
C ASN A 489 4.04 1.52 27.47
N MET A 490 5.16 1.24 26.79
CA MET A 490 6.03 0.10 27.12
C MET A 490 7.37 0.51 27.76
N GLY A 491 7.76 1.78 27.67
CA GLY A 491 9.10 2.24 28.09
C GLY A 491 10.10 2.32 26.94
N VAL A 492 11.37 2.57 27.25
CA VAL A 492 12.40 2.86 26.24
C VAL A 492 12.95 1.57 25.64
N HIS A 493 12.24 1.06 24.63
CA HIS A 493 12.63 -0.13 23.85
C HIS A 493 12.91 0.22 22.39
N PRO A 494 13.72 -0.59 21.67
CA PRO A 494 13.80 -0.50 20.22
C PRO A 494 12.41 -0.72 19.59
N CYS A 495 12.05 0.11 18.61
CA CYS A 495 10.88 -0.09 17.79
C CYS A 495 11.33 -0.61 16.41
N LEU A 496 10.81 -1.77 16.02
CA LEU A 496 11.07 -2.43 14.76
C LEU A 496 9.75 -2.61 13.99
N PHE A 497 9.70 -2.16 12.74
CA PHE A 497 8.57 -2.51 11.88
C PHE A 497 8.79 -3.89 11.29
N THR A 498 8.24 -4.93 11.93
CA THR A 498 8.43 -6.33 11.52
C THR A 498 7.70 -6.66 10.22
N GLU A 499 6.80 -5.79 9.77
CA GLU A 499 6.18 -5.88 8.45
C GLU A 499 5.83 -4.52 7.85
N ILE A 500 6.31 -4.30 6.63
CA ILE A 500 5.98 -3.14 5.79
C ILE A 500 6.14 -3.52 4.32
N GLY A 501 5.16 -3.20 3.48
CA GLY A 501 5.19 -3.61 2.08
C GLY A 501 4.20 -2.89 1.18
N ILE A 502 4.21 -3.28 -0.10
CA ILE A 502 3.29 -2.78 -1.13
C ILE A 502 2.84 -3.95 -2.04
N PRO A 503 1.66 -3.85 -2.66
CA PRO A 503 1.30 -4.75 -3.76
C PRO A 503 2.14 -4.48 -5.00
N TYR A 504 2.58 -5.52 -5.70
CA TYR A 504 3.29 -5.42 -6.97
C TYR A 504 2.35 -5.50 -8.17
N ASP A 505 1.18 -6.15 -8.03
CA ASP A 505 0.15 -6.28 -9.06
C ASP A 505 -0.69 -4.99 -9.26
N MET A 506 -0.09 -3.83 -9.01
CA MET A 506 -0.76 -2.54 -9.10
C MET A 506 -1.22 -2.21 -10.53
N ASP A 507 -2.20 -1.32 -10.61
CA ASP A 507 -2.66 -0.73 -11.86
C ASP A 507 -3.09 -1.79 -12.90
N ASN A 508 -3.71 -2.86 -12.41
CA ASN A 508 -4.09 -4.04 -13.19
C ASN A 508 -2.89 -4.73 -13.85
N GLN A 509 -1.84 -4.97 -13.05
CA GLN A 509 -0.60 -5.61 -13.48
C GLN A 509 0.06 -4.83 -14.64
N HIS A 510 0.03 -3.50 -14.60
CA HIS A 510 0.58 -2.66 -15.67
C HIS A 510 2.06 -2.97 -15.88
N ALA A 511 2.84 -3.00 -14.79
CA ALA A 511 4.27 -3.25 -14.80
C ALA A 511 4.65 -4.58 -15.47
N TYR A 512 3.81 -5.62 -15.34
CA TYR A 512 4.09 -6.96 -15.91
C TYR A 512 3.94 -6.98 -17.42
N LYS A 513 3.13 -6.05 -17.96
CA LYS A 513 2.87 -5.91 -19.40
C LYS A 513 3.83 -4.95 -20.07
N THR A 514 4.35 -3.95 -19.35
CA THR A 514 5.13 -2.85 -19.91
C THR A 514 6.57 -2.80 -19.44
N GLY A 515 6.91 -3.50 -18.36
CA GLY A 515 8.19 -3.36 -17.66
C GLY A 515 8.29 -2.08 -16.81
N ASP A 516 7.25 -1.24 -16.77
CA ASP A 516 7.26 0.04 -16.03
C ASP A 516 6.77 -0.15 -14.59
N TYR A 517 7.73 -0.15 -13.66
CA TYR A 517 7.50 -0.26 -12.22
C TYR A 517 7.40 1.11 -11.50
N SER A 518 7.18 2.21 -12.21
CA SER A 518 7.23 3.56 -11.61
C SER A 518 6.25 3.79 -10.46
N SER A 519 5.05 3.19 -10.48
CA SER A 519 4.09 3.21 -9.38
C SER A 519 4.65 2.51 -8.13
N GLN A 520 5.17 1.30 -8.30
CA GLN A 520 5.77 0.49 -7.25
C GLN A 520 7.00 1.19 -6.69
N SER A 521 7.91 1.69 -7.53
CA SER A 521 9.10 2.42 -7.12
C SER A 521 8.76 3.67 -6.30
N ALA A 522 7.71 4.42 -6.68
CA ALA A 522 7.27 5.59 -5.94
C ALA A 522 6.66 5.23 -4.57
N ALA A 523 5.86 4.16 -4.51
CA ALA A 523 5.27 3.67 -3.27
C ALA A 523 6.33 3.11 -2.31
N ILE A 524 7.30 2.32 -2.82
CA ILE A 524 8.44 1.81 -2.04
C ILE A 524 9.27 2.98 -1.49
N ASP A 525 9.62 3.95 -2.34
CA ASP A 525 10.40 5.11 -1.93
C ASP A 525 9.68 5.98 -0.87
N ALA A 526 8.36 6.06 -0.91
CA ALA A 526 7.58 6.74 0.13
C ALA A 526 7.63 6.00 1.48
N ASN A 527 7.56 4.67 1.49
CA ASN A 527 7.65 3.85 2.70
C ASN A 527 9.06 3.92 3.32
N PHE A 528 10.11 3.75 2.53
CA PHE A 528 11.48 3.87 3.04
C PHE A 528 11.81 5.28 3.52
N PHE A 529 11.35 6.33 2.82
CA PHE A 529 11.47 7.70 3.32
C PHE A 529 10.83 7.88 4.71
N ALA A 530 9.70 7.21 4.94
CA ALA A 530 9.03 7.24 6.23
C ALA A 530 9.86 6.53 7.31
N ILE A 531 10.40 5.35 7.03
CA ILE A 531 11.28 4.62 7.96
C ILE A 531 12.54 5.44 8.28
N GLU A 532 13.27 5.87 7.26
CA GLU A 532 14.50 6.67 7.37
C GLU A 532 14.28 7.94 8.24
N GLY A 533 13.13 8.60 8.07
CA GLY A 533 12.79 9.82 8.78
C GLY A 533 12.09 9.64 10.14
N SER A 534 11.72 8.42 10.53
CA SER A 534 10.87 8.18 11.72
C SER A 534 11.64 7.86 13.01
N GLN A 535 12.96 7.64 12.92
CA GLN A 535 13.84 7.23 14.03
C GLN A 535 13.56 5.84 14.64
N VAL A 536 12.83 4.98 13.93
CA VAL A 536 12.75 3.55 14.25
C VAL A 536 14.09 2.85 14.00
N GLN A 537 14.30 1.68 14.62
CA GLN A 537 15.58 0.97 14.57
C GLN A 537 15.72 0.01 13.39
N GLY A 538 14.70 -0.07 12.54
CA GLY A 538 14.75 -0.93 11.37
C GLY A 538 13.38 -1.25 10.80
N LEU A 539 13.41 -2.16 9.83
CA LEU A 539 12.23 -2.79 9.26
C LEU A 539 12.56 -4.21 8.79
N THR A 540 11.51 -5.02 8.58
CA THR A 540 11.55 -6.18 7.69
C THR A 540 10.51 -6.02 6.57
N TRP A 541 10.99 -5.97 5.33
CA TRP A 541 10.15 -5.72 4.15
C TRP A 541 9.27 -6.94 3.84
N TRP A 542 8.00 -6.71 3.52
CA TRP A 542 7.05 -7.74 3.09
C TRP A 542 6.93 -7.72 1.55
N VAL A 543 7.28 -8.80 0.84
CA VAL A 543 7.88 -10.08 1.27
C VAL A 543 8.84 -10.62 0.22
N TYR A 544 9.66 -11.63 0.56
CA TYR A 544 10.38 -12.45 -0.42
C TYR A 544 9.63 -13.77 -0.63
N THR A 545 9.34 -14.13 -1.88
CA THR A 545 8.64 -15.38 -2.25
C THR A 545 9.38 -16.05 -3.38
N ALA A 546 9.94 -17.23 -3.16
CA ALA A 546 10.80 -17.93 -4.12
C ALA A 546 10.01 -18.42 -5.34
N SER A 547 8.77 -18.90 -5.13
CA SER A 547 7.87 -19.39 -6.20
C SER A 547 6.91 -18.33 -6.76
N ASN A 548 7.22 -17.04 -6.60
CA ASN A 548 6.37 -15.95 -7.11
C ASN A 548 6.24 -15.99 -8.64
N SER A 549 5.08 -15.56 -9.16
CA SER A 549 4.82 -15.43 -10.60
C SER A 549 3.96 -14.19 -10.91
N HIS A 550 4.03 -13.64 -12.13
CA HIS A 550 3.18 -12.50 -12.52
C HIS A 550 1.69 -12.83 -12.54
N TYR A 551 1.34 -14.09 -12.81
CA TYR A 551 -0.06 -14.51 -12.92
C TYR A 551 -0.70 -14.79 -11.55
N TRP A 552 -0.10 -15.69 -10.76
CA TRP A 552 -0.64 -16.08 -9.44
C TRP A 552 -0.12 -15.26 -8.28
N GLY A 553 0.85 -14.37 -8.52
CA GLY A 553 1.54 -13.64 -7.46
C GLY A 553 2.24 -14.62 -6.53
N ASP A 554 2.08 -14.37 -5.23
CA ASP A 554 2.80 -15.06 -4.15
C ASP A 554 2.28 -16.50 -3.93
N GLN A 555 1.49 -17.03 -4.86
CA GLN A 555 0.75 -18.30 -4.76
C GLN A 555 -0.32 -18.33 -3.65
N TRP A 556 -0.63 -17.16 -3.09
CA TRP A 556 -1.51 -17.00 -1.93
C TRP A 556 -2.57 -15.92 -2.18
N ASN A 557 -3.84 -16.33 -2.12
CA ASN A 557 -5.05 -15.52 -2.25
C ASN A 557 -5.15 -14.62 -3.50
N GLY A 558 -4.37 -14.90 -4.56
CA GLY A 558 -4.32 -14.11 -5.78
C GLY A 558 -3.67 -12.73 -5.60
N GLU A 559 -2.84 -12.59 -4.56
CA GLU A 559 -2.12 -11.37 -4.22
C GLU A 559 -0.65 -11.49 -4.65
N ASP A 560 -0.05 -10.36 -5.07
CA ASP A 560 1.40 -10.27 -5.28
C ASP A 560 1.95 -9.14 -4.41
N LEU A 561 2.66 -9.50 -3.35
CA LEU A 561 3.37 -8.60 -2.43
C LEU A 561 4.90 -8.84 -2.50
N SER A 562 5.34 -9.79 -3.31
CA SER A 562 6.74 -10.21 -3.32
C SER A 562 7.65 -9.24 -4.06
N ILE A 563 8.79 -8.91 -3.45
CA ILE A 563 9.87 -8.12 -4.07
C ILE A 563 10.66 -8.91 -5.14
N TYR A 564 10.38 -10.20 -5.28
CA TYR A 564 11.09 -11.09 -6.20
C TYR A 564 10.11 -11.82 -7.12
N SER A 565 10.48 -11.99 -8.38
CA SER A 565 9.89 -12.94 -9.31
C SER A 565 10.99 -13.45 -10.23
N SER A 566 10.93 -14.72 -10.61
CA SER A 566 11.87 -15.30 -11.59
C SER A 566 11.59 -14.83 -13.02
N GLU A 567 10.40 -14.27 -13.27
CA GLU A 567 9.95 -13.76 -14.57
C GLU A 567 10.43 -12.31 -14.84
N ASP A 568 11.01 -11.65 -13.84
CA ASP A 568 11.57 -10.29 -13.93
C ASP A 568 13.09 -10.30 -14.19
N ARG A 569 13.64 -9.19 -14.71
CA ARG A 569 15.09 -9.10 -14.96
C ARG A 569 15.87 -9.10 -13.64
N PRO A 570 16.94 -9.92 -13.53
CA PRO A 570 17.82 -9.84 -12.38
C PRO A 570 18.62 -8.53 -12.38
N LEU A 571 18.91 -8.00 -11.20
CA LEU A 571 19.83 -6.87 -11.06
C LEU A 571 21.22 -7.21 -11.61
N PRO A 572 21.90 -6.28 -12.30
CA PRO A 572 23.26 -6.49 -12.75
C PRO A 572 24.22 -6.68 -11.57
N SER A 573 25.15 -7.63 -11.70
CA SER A 573 26.16 -7.88 -10.67
C SER A 573 27.17 -6.73 -10.58
N PRO A 574 27.67 -6.39 -9.36
CA PRO A 574 28.72 -5.39 -9.21
C PRO A 574 29.98 -5.83 -9.96
N VAL A 575 30.48 -4.99 -10.86
CA VAL A 575 31.76 -5.23 -11.53
C VAL A 575 32.89 -4.96 -10.54
N ILE A 576 33.72 -5.97 -10.30
CA ILE A 576 34.94 -5.88 -9.48
C ILE A 576 35.98 -5.07 -10.27
N ALA A 577 35.79 -3.76 -10.36
CA ALA A 577 36.85 -2.85 -10.75
C ALA A 577 37.66 -2.53 -9.49
N ALA A 578 38.89 -3.00 -9.42
CA ALA A 578 39.84 -2.61 -8.38
C ALA A 578 40.18 -1.12 -8.55
N SER A 579 39.34 -0.24 -8.00
CA SER A 579 39.64 1.19 -7.94
C SER A 579 40.68 1.42 -6.85
N LYS A 580 41.96 1.27 -7.21
CA LYS A 580 43.04 1.95 -6.49
C LYS A 580 42.95 3.42 -6.84
N SER A 581 42.76 4.31 -5.86
CA SER A 581 43.03 5.72 -6.10
C SER A 581 44.51 5.88 -6.43
N THR A 582 44.78 6.56 -7.54
CA THR A 582 46.13 6.82 -8.03
C THR A 582 46.84 7.82 -7.13
N LEU A 583 47.95 7.39 -6.56
CA LEU A 583 48.97 8.23 -5.94
C LEU A 583 49.38 9.34 -6.92
N SER A 584 49.13 10.60 -6.56
CA SER A 584 49.81 11.75 -7.19
C SER A 584 51.16 11.95 -6.50
N LEU A 585 52.23 12.07 -7.30
CA LEU A 585 53.61 12.31 -6.86
C LEU A 585 53.91 13.82 -6.66
N ASP A 586 52.90 14.69 -6.72
CA ASP A 586 53.07 16.13 -6.53
C ASP A 586 53.07 16.51 -5.03
N PRO A 587 54.19 17.02 -4.48
CA PRO A 587 54.29 17.45 -3.09
C PRO A 587 53.36 18.62 -2.71
N ALA A 588 52.73 19.29 -3.67
CA ALA A 588 51.78 20.37 -3.43
C ALA A 588 50.30 19.92 -3.34
N SER A 589 50.02 18.62 -3.49
CA SER A 589 48.65 18.08 -3.38
C SER A 589 48.23 17.87 -1.92
N PRO A 590 47.01 18.28 -1.50
CA PRO A 590 46.54 18.17 -0.12
C PRO A 590 46.32 16.73 0.41
N SER A 591 46.64 15.69 -0.36
CA SER A 591 46.43 14.27 0.00
C SER A 591 47.69 13.48 0.36
N TYR A 592 48.82 14.15 0.67
CA TYR A 592 50.06 13.43 1.00
C TYR A 592 50.10 12.96 2.47
N SER A 593 49.95 11.66 2.71
CA SER A 593 50.41 11.01 3.96
C SER A 593 50.68 9.51 3.77
N ALA A 594 51.82 9.08 4.31
CA ALA A 594 52.52 7.83 4.03
C ALA A 594 52.08 6.66 4.93
N SER A 595 52.08 5.44 4.38
CA SER A 595 52.45 4.24 5.14
C SER A 595 52.88 3.10 4.21
N HIS A 596 54.02 2.49 4.54
CA HIS A 596 54.53 1.24 3.97
C HIS A 596 54.16 0.08 4.90
N THR A 597 53.80 -1.08 4.34
CA THR A 597 54.42 -2.40 4.58
C THR A 597 53.71 -3.48 3.77
N SER A 598 54.48 -4.47 3.32
CA SER A 598 54.12 -5.54 2.39
C SER A 598 54.22 -6.89 3.10
N ASP A 599 53.25 -7.78 2.94
CA ASP A 599 53.38 -9.21 3.28
C ASP A 599 52.94 -10.11 2.11
N PRO A 600 53.48 -11.35 2.00
CA PRO A 600 53.51 -12.11 0.76
C PRO A 600 52.39 -13.16 0.63
N ILE A 601 51.93 -13.36 -0.61
CA ILE A 601 50.89 -14.33 -0.99
C ILE A 601 51.48 -15.74 -1.03
N THR A 602 50.87 -16.70 -0.32
CA THR A 602 51.26 -18.12 -0.32
C THR A 602 50.44 -18.99 -1.29
N PRO A 603 50.95 -20.16 -1.73
CA PRO A 603 50.37 -20.99 -2.81
C PRO A 603 49.02 -21.66 -2.53
N GLY A 604 48.47 -21.55 -1.31
CA GLY A 604 47.17 -22.16 -0.95
C GLY A 604 45.96 -21.54 -1.66
N SER A 605 46.11 -20.32 -2.19
CA SER A 605 45.04 -19.58 -2.87
C SER A 605 44.79 -20.04 -4.31
N LEU A 606 45.68 -20.85 -4.89
CA LEU A 606 45.64 -21.23 -6.32
C LEU A 606 44.89 -22.53 -6.59
N ASN A 607 44.70 -23.41 -5.59
CA ASN A 607 44.05 -24.72 -5.79
C ASN A 607 42.55 -24.74 -5.50
N LYS A 608 41.95 -23.62 -5.08
CA LYS A 608 40.49 -23.51 -4.85
C LYS A 608 39.74 -22.91 -6.05
N THR A 609 40.46 -22.39 -7.05
CA THR A 609 39.92 -21.73 -8.25
C THR A 609 39.60 -22.70 -9.39
N LEU A 610 39.72 -24.02 -9.19
CA LEU A 610 39.57 -25.04 -10.25
C LEU A 610 38.37 -25.98 -10.07
N THR A 611 37.43 -25.71 -9.17
CA THR A 611 36.26 -26.60 -8.95
C THR A 611 34.90 -25.91 -8.91
N THR A 612 34.76 -24.66 -9.37
CA THR A 612 33.44 -24.08 -9.62
C THR A 612 33.09 -24.27 -11.09
N ASP A 613 32.31 -25.31 -11.37
CA ASP A 613 31.66 -25.51 -12.65
C ASP A 613 30.84 -24.27 -13.00
N SER A 614 31.32 -23.52 -14.00
CA SER A 614 30.58 -22.43 -14.61
C SER A 614 29.49 -23.07 -15.47
N MET A 615 28.32 -23.33 -14.87
CA MET A 615 27.14 -23.73 -15.62
C MET A 615 26.47 -22.48 -16.18
N THR A 616 26.59 -22.34 -17.50
CA THR A 616 25.74 -21.47 -18.31
C THR A 616 24.28 -21.85 -18.06
N PRO A 617 23.35 -20.89 -17.88
CA PRO A 617 21.94 -21.24 -17.84
C PRO A 617 21.58 -21.90 -19.17
N SER A 618 21.12 -23.14 -19.12
CA SER A 618 20.47 -23.78 -20.26
C SER A 618 19.32 -22.87 -20.67
N ALA A 619 19.45 -22.27 -21.84
CA ALA A 619 18.43 -21.44 -22.46
C ALA A 619 17.10 -22.19 -22.45
N SER A 620 16.15 -21.72 -21.65
CA SER A 620 14.76 -22.09 -21.83
C SER A 620 14.33 -21.61 -23.21
N SER A 621 13.77 -22.52 -23.99
CA SER A 621 13.20 -22.24 -25.29
C SER A 621 12.02 -21.27 -25.13
N ASN A 622 12.18 -20.02 -25.54
CA ASN A 622 11.10 -19.04 -25.63
C ASN A 622 10.01 -19.50 -26.63
N PRO A 623 8.73 -19.58 -26.23
CA PRO A 623 7.60 -19.42 -27.14
C PRO A 623 7.16 -17.93 -27.20
N PRO A 624 6.43 -17.52 -28.23
CA PRO A 624 6.47 -16.15 -28.75
C PRO A 624 5.60 -15.14 -27.99
N GLY A 625 6.19 -13.98 -27.67
CA GLY A 625 5.48 -12.78 -27.20
C GLY A 625 6.29 -11.94 -26.22
N ASP A 626 7.37 -11.29 -26.69
CA ASP A 626 8.26 -10.45 -25.87
C ASP A 626 7.52 -9.25 -25.25
N ALA A 627 7.02 -9.41 -24.01
CA ALA A 627 6.70 -8.27 -23.16
C ALA A 627 8.02 -7.67 -22.60
N PRO A 628 8.15 -6.33 -22.51
CA PRO A 628 9.33 -5.72 -21.91
C PRO A 628 9.43 -6.13 -20.43
N GLN A 629 10.54 -6.74 -20.01
CA GLN A 629 10.77 -7.12 -18.62
C GLN A 629 11.49 -5.99 -17.85
N GLY A 630 10.95 -5.58 -16.71
CA GLY A 630 11.53 -4.59 -15.79
C GLY A 630 12.40 -5.23 -14.69
N PHE A 631 12.96 -4.41 -13.80
CA PHE A 631 13.75 -4.85 -12.63
C PHE A 631 12.93 -4.90 -11.33
N ARG A 632 11.60 -5.02 -11.43
CA ARG A 632 10.69 -5.12 -10.28
C ARG A 632 10.86 -4.02 -9.22
N ALA A 633 11.04 -2.77 -9.64
CA ALA A 633 11.29 -1.61 -8.75
C ALA A 633 12.60 -1.65 -7.93
N ALA A 634 13.62 -2.36 -8.41
CA ALA A 634 14.90 -2.51 -7.72
C ALA A 634 15.61 -1.20 -7.38
N GLU A 635 15.40 -0.14 -8.16
CA GLU A 635 15.93 1.18 -7.87
C GLU A 635 15.39 1.78 -6.57
N ALA A 636 14.27 1.29 -6.05
CA ALA A 636 13.68 1.79 -4.82
C ALA A 636 14.06 0.94 -3.60
N TYR A 637 14.15 -0.38 -3.73
CA TYR A 637 14.49 -1.23 -2.58
C TYR A 637 15.99 -1.47 -2.39
N THR A 638 16.81 -1.40 -3.44
CA THR A 638 18.27 -1.57 -3.34
C THR A 638 18.92 -0.25 -2.98
N ARG A 639 18.80 0.20 -1.73
CA ARG A 639 19.10 1.58 -1.30
C ARG A 639 20.17 1.65 -0.20
N PRO A 640 20.94 2.75 -0.10
CA PRO A 640 21.98 2.90 0.91
C PRO A 640 21.41 3.07 2.32
N TYR A 641 22.08 2.52 3.33
CA TYR A 641 21.72 2.70 4.73
C TYR A 641 22.93 2.44 5.66
N PRO A 642 22.96 3.01 6.87
CA PRO A 642 24.01 2.72 7.84
C PRO A 642 23.86 1.28 8.36
N ILE A 643 24.86 0.42 8.12
CA ILE A 643 24.87 -0.95 8.66
C ILE A 643 25.19 -0.89 10.15
N ALA A 644 26.29 -0.21 10.50
CA ALA A 644 26.78 -0.04 11.86
C ALA A 644 27.45 1.32 12.00
N VAL A 645 27.10 2.07 13.05
CA VAL A 645 27.54 3.46 13.30
C VAL A 645 28.39 3.51 14.55
N ALA A 646 29.64 3.97 14.44
CA ALA A 646 30.54 4.19 15.56
C ALA A 646 30.17 5.47 16.34
N GLY A 647 29.05 5.43 17.06
CA GLY A 647 28.47 6.56 17.78
C GLY A 647 26.97 6.40 17.96
N ASN A 648 26.26 7.52 18.02
CA ASN A 648 24.81 7.59 18.06
C ASN A 648 24.29 8.20 16.76
N LEU A 649 23.44 7.47 16.05
CA LEU A 649 22.79 7.91 14.83
C LEU A 649 21.78 9.01 15.13
N THR A 650 21.96 10.19 14.54
CA THR A 650 21.04 11.33 14.69
C THR A 650 19.98 11.33 13.60
N SER A 651 20.41 11.14 12.35
CA SER A 651 19.52 11.03 11.19
C SER A 651 20.24 10.38 10.01
N TYR A 652 19.48 9.77 9.11
CA TYR A 652 19.94 9.39 7.78
C TYR A 652 18.77 9.44 6.80
N GLY A 653 19.07 9.37 5.51
CA GLY A 653 18.04 9.23 4.49
C GLY A 653 18.62 9.18 3.09
N PHE A 654 17.82 8.64 2.17
CA PHE A 654 18.14 8.53 0.76
C PHE A 654 17.08 9.20 -0.11
N ASP A 655 17.47 10.25 -0.82
CA ASP A 655 16.64 10.85 -1.86
C ASP A 655 16.89 10.15 -3.19
N LEU A 656 15.98 9.25 -3.55
CA LEU A 656 16.02 8.52 -4.82
C LEU A 656 15.98 9.44 -6.05
N LYS A 657 15.34 10.62 -5.97
CA LYS A 657 15.22 11.53 -7.12
C LYS A 657 16.54 12.20 -7.46
N SER A 658 17.30 12.62 -6.44
CA SER A 658 18.62 13.23 -6.61
C SER A 658 19.77 12.22 -6.48
N CYS A 659 19.47 10.97 -6.16
CA CYS A 659 20.44 9.92 -5.83
C CYS A 659 21.45 10.37 -4.75
N THR A 660 20.93 11.02 -3.70
CA THR A 660 21.75 11.57 -2.60
C THR A 660 21.45 10.84 -1.29
N PHE A 661 22.47 10.25 -0.68
CA PHE A 661 22.43 9.69 0.67
C PHE A 661 23.03 10.67 1.66
N THR A 662 22.38 10.84 2.80
CA THR A 662 22.85 11.68 3.91
C THR A 662 22.85 10.91 5.21
N LEU A 663 23.84 11.16 6.05
CA LEU A 663 24.00 10.57 7.38
C LEU A 663 24.55 11.64 8.34
N ALA A 664 23.94 11.73 9.52
CA ALA A 664 24.43 12.54 10.63
C ALA A 664 24.47 11.69 11.91
N LEU A 665 25.54 11.84 12.67
CA LEU A 665 25.76 11.12 13.92
C LEU A 665 26.47 12.00 14.95
N SER A 666 26.41 11.58 16.21
CA SER A 666 27.22 12.13 17.30
C SER A 666 28.10 11.05 17.90
N ALA A 667 29.41 11.30 17.93
CA ALA A 667 30.40 10.36 18.47
C ALA A 667 30.94 10.87 19.81
N PRO A 668 30.78 10.12 20.92
CA PRO A 668 31.24 10.58 22.23
C PRO A 668 32.77 10.54 22.39
N ARG A 669 33.48 9.85 21.49
CA ARG A 669 34.94 9.70 21.48
C ARG A 669 35.43 9.48 20.05
N PRO A 670 36.71 9.73 19.75
CA PRO A 670 37.30 9.37 18.45
C PRO A 670 37.15 7.87 18.19
N ILE A 671 36.91 7.50 16.93
CA ILE A 671 36.60 6.11 16.62
C ILE A 671 37.85 5.22 16.62
N ASP A 672 37.65 3.94 16.95
CA ASP A 672 38.69 2.92 16.83
C ASP A 672 39.03 2.63 15.36
N ALA A 673 40.31 2.41 15.06
CA ALA A 673 40.77 2.17 13.70
C ALA A 673 40.21 0.88 13.10
N ASN A 674 39.86 -0.11 13.93
CA ASN A 674 39.36 -1.41 13.47
C ASN A 674 37.82 -1.46 13.36
N SER A 675 37.12 -0.47 13.90
CA SER A 675 35.66 -0.48 14.03
C SER A 675 35.03 0.78 13.39
N PRO A 676 35.19 1.01 12.08
CA PRO A 676 34.61 2.17 11.41
C PRO A 676 33.08 2.12 11.38
N THR A 677 32.50 3.29 11.11
CA THR A 677 31.12 3.37 10.63
C THR A 677 31.05 2.72 9.24
N GLU A 678 30.13 1.78 9.07
CA GLU A 678 29.92 1.03 7.82
C GLU A 678 28.53 1.32 7.25
N ILE A 679 28.49 1.64 5.97
CA ILE A 679 27.27 1.99 5.23
C ILE A 679 27.18 1.06 4.03
N PHE A 680 26.02 0.40 3.86
CA PHE A 680 25.72 -0.30 2.62
C PHE A 680 25.57 0.74 1.52
N LEU A 681 26.32 0.60 0.43
CA LEU A 681 26.35 1.57 -0.64
C LEU A 681 26.18 0.84 -1.98
N PRO A 682 24.94 0.67 -2.47
CA PRO A 682 24.67 -0.17 -3.64
C PRO A 682 25.33 0.40 -4.90
N SER A 683 26.13 -0.43 -5.59
CA SER A 683 26.83 -0.05 -6.82
C SER A 683 25.89 0.37 -7.95
N PHE A 684 24.62 -0.07 -7.88
CA PHE A 684 23.55 0.33 -8.80
C PHE A 684 23.34 1.86 -8.83
N HIS A 685 23.37 2.48 -7.65
CA HIS A 685 23.24 3.93 -7.46
C HIS A 685 24.59 4.64 -7.39
N PHE A 686 25.59 3.99 -6.79
CA PHE A 686 26.89 4.58 -6.47
C PHE A 686 28.02 3.74 -7.08
N PRO A 687 28.18 3.71 -8.41
CA PRO A 687 29.24 2.91 -9.02
C PRO A 687 30.63 3.40 -8.59
N SER A 688 31.57 2.47 -8.45
CA SER A 688 32.98 2.74 -8.11
C SER A 688 33.79 3.38 -9.25
N THR A 689 33.17 3.60 -10.41
CA THR A 689 33.78 4.28 -11.55
C THR A 689 34.23 5.70 -11.16
N PRO A 690 35.47 6.11 -11.48
CA PRO A 690 35.97 7.44 -11.16
C PRO A 690 35.03 8.55 -11.64
N GLY A 691 34.69 9.48 -10.74
CA GLY A 691 33.82 10.63 -11.03
C GLY A 691 32.32 10.36 -10.95
N ALA A 692 31.87 9.11 -10.83
CA ALA A 692 30.44 8.77 -10.81
C ALA A 692 29.82 8.81 -9.39
N THR A 693 30.64 8.61 -8.35
CA THR A 693 30.23 8.72 -6.94
C THR A 693 31.05 9.81 -6.25
N HIS A 694 30.37 10.77 -5.62
CA HIS A 694 30.98 11.86 -4.88
C HIS A 694 30.66 11.75 -3.38
N VAL A 695 31.69 11.73 -2.54
CA VAL A 695 31.55 11.62 -1.08
C VAL A 695 32.07 12.90 -0.43
N GLN A 696 31.26 13.51 0.42
CA GLN A 696 31.60 14.67 1.24
C GLN A 696 31.40 14.32 2.72
N ALA A 697 32.46 14.35 3.51
CA ALA A 697 32.42 14.11 4.94
C ALA A 697 32.85 15.37 5.72
N SER A 698 32.27 15.60 6.90
CA SER A 698 32.67 16.68 7.81
C SER A 698 34.11 16.56 8.30
N GLY A 699 34.62 15.34 8.36
CA GLY A 699 35.99 15.07 8.77
C GLY A 699 36.35 13.59 8.66
N GLY A 700 37.62 13.31 8.97
CA GLY A 700 38.14 11.94 8.98
C GLY A 700 38.49 11.40 7.59
N LYS A 701 38.65 10.07 7.50
CA LYS A 701 38.94 9.35 6.26
C LYS A 701 37.80 8.43 5.88
N TRP A 702 37.59 8.18 4.60
CA TRP A 702 36.59 7.22 4.10
C TRP A 702 37.16 6.40 2.95
N GLU A 703 36.61 5.21 2.74
CA GLU A 703 36.88 4.38 1.56
C GLU A 703 35.59 3.69 1.09
N ILE A 704 35.45 3.51 -0.23
CA ILE A 704 34.44 2.64 -0.83
C ILE A 704 35.15 1.38 -1.27
N ARG A 705 34.63 0.22 -0.86
CA ARG A 705 35.20 -1.07 -1.23
C ARG A 705 34.13 -2.11 -1.45
N VAL A 706 34.40 -3.06 -2.32
CA VAL A 706 33.63 -4.30 -2.40
C VAL A 706 34.18 -5.24 -1.32
N VAL A 707 33.31 -5.66 -0.42
CA VAL A 707 33.63 -6.67 0.58
C VAL A 707 33.00 -7.96 0.10
N ASP A 708 33.86 -8.96 -0.13
CA ASP A 708 33.41 -10.34 -0.20
C ASP A 708 32.89 -10.69 1.20
N GLY A 709 31.57 -10.77 1.34
CA GLY A 709 30.96 -11.20 2.59
C GLY A 709 31.33 -12.65 2.91
N GLU A 710 31.06 -13.05 4.15
CA GLU A 710 30.87 -14.47 4.46
C GLU A 710 29.85 -15.03 3.43
N GLY A 711 30.12 -16.19 2.84
CA GLY A 711 29.24 -16.84 1.84
C GLY A 711 29.35 -16.37 0.38
N GLU A 712 30.40 -15.63 -0.02
CA GLU A 712 30.64 -15.21 -1.43
C GLU A 712 29.55 -14.28 -2.02
N ALA A 713 28.99 -13.38 -1.18
CA ALA A 713 28.07 -12.32 -1.61
C ALA A 713 28.78 -10.95 -1.64
N PRO A 714 29.42 -10.56 -2.77
CA PRO A 714 30.13 -9.29 -2.87
C PRO A 714 29.14 -8.13 -2.71
N ARG A 715 29.43 -7.25 -1.74
CA ARG A 715 28.64 -6.03 -1.49
C ARG A 715 29.56 -4.82 -1.44
N GLN A 716 29.10 -3.71 -2.00
CA GLN A 716 29.83 -2.46 -1.90
C GLN A 716 29.43 -1.74 -0.61
N VAL A 717 30.43 -1.36 0.18
CA VAL A 717 30.25 -0.61 1.43
C VAL A 717 31.13 0.62 1.43
N LEU A 718 30.65 1.66 2.10
CA LEU A 718 31.46 2.82 2.47
C LEU A 718 31.86 2.67 3.93
N ARG A 719 33.16 2.74 4.20
CA ARG A 719 33.72 2.78 5.55
C ARG A 719 34.17 4.18 5.86
N TRP A 720 33.82 4.68 7.05
CA TRP A 720 34.11 6.04 7.46
C TRP A 720 34.70 6.07 8.86
N TRP A 721 35.88 6.67 8.97
CA TRP A 721 36.57 6.94 10.23
C TRP A 721 36.52 8.43 10.54
N HIS A 722 35.64 8.82 11.45
CA HIS A 722 35.42 10.20 11.86
C HIS A 722 35.95 10.52 13.27
N GLY A 723 36.05 11.82 13.58
CA GLY A 723 36.41 12.29 14.92
C GLY A 723 35.25 12.24 15.90
N GLU A 724 35.49 12.74 17.11
CA GLU A 724 34.47 12.98 18.12
C GLU A 724 33.53 14.14 17.75
N GLY A 725 32.39 14.25 18.45
CA GLY A 725 31.39 15.30 18.26
C GLY A 725 30.41 15.01 17.12
N GLU A 726 29.77 16.07 16.62
CA GLU A 726 28.82 15.97 15.51
C GLU A 726 29.54 15.74 14.19
N GLN A 727 29.10 14.72 13.45
CA GLN A 727 29.69 14.36 12.16
C GLN A 727 28.60 14.20 11.10
N LYS A 728 28.92 14.57 9.86
CA LYS A 728 28.01 14.51 8.72
C LYS A 728 28.69 13.89 7.50
N LEU A 729 27.93 13.11 6.74
CA LEU A 729 28.35 12.50 5.49
C LEU A 729 27.24 12.71 4.45
N GLU A 730 27.63 13.11 3.26
CA GLU A 730 26.78 13.17 2.07
C GLU A 730 27.45 12.36 0.95
N VAL A 731 26.68 11.51 0.27
CA VAL A 731 27.13 10.72 -0.88
C VAL A 731 26.17 10.95 -2.04
N LYS A 732 26.69 11.43 -3.16
CA LYS A 732 25.94 11.64 -4.40
C LYS A 732 26.32 10.59 -5.44
N GLY A 733 25.32 9.94 -6.01
CA GLY A 733 25.47 8.90 -7.03
C GLY A 733 24.92 9.31 -8.39
N VAL A 734 24.60 8.31 -9.21
CA VAL A 734 24.10 8.48 -10.58
C VAL A 734 22.58 8.58 -10.58
N VAL A 735 22.06 9.71 -11.07
CA VAL A 735 20.62 9.92 -11.25
C VAL A 735 20.12 9.08 -12.44
N ARG A 736 19.13 8.22 -12.19
CA ARG A 736 18.49 7.37 -13.21
C ARG A 736 17.01 7.74 -13.37
N LYS A 737 16.43 7.56 -14.56
CA LYS A 737 14.97 7.72 -14.77
C LYS A 737 14.23 6.60 -14.03
N ARG A 738 13.12 6.93 -13.37
CA ARG A 738 12.28 5.97 -12.62
C ARG A 738 11.51 5.05 -13.58
N GLY A 739 11.45 3.76 -13.31
CA GLY A 739 10.57 2.80 -13.97
C GLY A 739 10.86 2.44 -15.44
N VAL A 740 11.75 3.13 -16.15
CA VAL A 740 11.99 2.87 -17.58
C VAL A 740 13.21 1.97 -17.77
N VAL A 741 13.01 0.82 -18.41
CA VAL A 741 14.07 0.12 -19.14
C VAL A 741 14.47 1.03 -20.29
N GLU A 742 15.69 1.55 -20.30
CA GLU A 742 16.20 2.36 -21.42
C GLU A 742 15.88 1.61 -22.73
N LYS A 743 15.01 2.19 -23.56
CA LYS A 743 14.86 1.75 -24.94
C LYS A 743 16.17 2.07 -25.63
N GLU A 744 16.72 1.08 -26.32
CA GLU A 744 17.75 1.27 -27.35
C GLU A 744 17.14 2.12 -28.47
N ASP A 745 17.08 3.44 -28.26
CA ASP A 745 16.86 4.39 -29.33
C ASP A 745 18.25 4.88 -29.77
N ASP A 746 18.61 4.49 -30.99
CA ASP A 746 19.79 4.90 -31.75
C ASP A 746 19.93 6.44 -31.74
N GLU A 747 20.83 6.99 -30.91
CA GLU A 747 21.66 8.18 -31.22
C GLU A 747 22.57 8.70 -30.07
N ASP A 748 22.63 8.06 -28.89
CA ASP A 748 23.62 8.41 -27.82
C ASP A 748 24.54 7.23 -27.46
N ASP A 749 25.05 6.56 -28.49
CA ASP A 749 25.81 5.32 -28.38
C ASP A 749 27.31 5.57 -28.11
N GLY A 750 27.62 6.10 -26.92
CA GLY A 750 28.98 6.44 -26.48
C GLY A 750 29.56 5.59 -25.34
N TRP A 751 28.73 5.11 -24.40
CA TRP A 751 29.25 4.53 -23.15
C TRP A 751 28.79 3.10 -22.83
N LEU A 752 27.55 2.70 -23.15
CA LEU A 752 27.08 1.32 -22.98
C LEU A 752 27.55 0.39 -24.11
N GLY A 753 27.65 0.88 -25.36
CA GLY A 753 28.23 0.13 -26.48
C GLY A 753 29.74 -0.12 -26.35
N ALA A 754 30.48 0.75 -25.65
CA ALA A 754 31.89 0.53 -25.33
C ALA A 754 32.08 -0.58 -24.28
N TYR A 755 31.11 -0.71 -23.35
CA TYR A 755 31.10 -1.72 -22.30
C TYR A 755 31.06 -3.16 -22.83
N TRP A 756 30.43 -3.38 -23.98
CA TRP A 756 30.33 -4.69 -24.62
C TRP A 756 31.47 -5.03 -25.58
N ARG A 757 32.21 -4.05 -26.11
CA ARG A 757 33.30 -4.31 -27.09
C ARG A 757 34.63 -4.68 -26.45
N PHE A 758 34.90 -4.29 -25.20
CA PHE A 758 36.17 -4.62 -24.53
C PHE A 758 36.24 -6.06 -23.98
N GLY A 759 35.12 -6.81 -23.96
CA GLY A 759 35.06 -8.21 -23.53
C GLY A 759 35.30 -9.26 -24.62
N LYS A 760 35.43 -8.87 -25.90
CA LYS A 760 35.64 -9.80 -27.04
C LYS A 760 37.03 -9.65 -27.69
N GLY A 761 38.03 -9.33 -26.87
CA GLY A 761 39.41 -9.12 -27.31
C GLY A 761 40.36 -10.29 -27.11
N TYR A 762 39.92 -11.47 -26.66
CA TYR A 762 40.82 -12.64 -26.51
C TYR A 762 40.02 -13.94 -26.61
N LEU A 763 39.81 -14.42 -27.84
CA LEU A 763 39.65 -15.85 -28.15
C LEU A 763 39.86 -16.01 -29.65
N GLY A 764 40.90 -16.75 -29.99
CA GLY A 764 41.45 -16.87 -31.33
C GLY A 764 40.48 -17.48 -32.35
N GLN A 765 40.69 -17.04 -33.59
CA GLN A 765 40.22 -17.68 -34.81
C GLN A 765 40.55 -19.18 -34.81
N HIS A 766 39.55 -20.06 -34.97
CA HIS A 766 39.56 -21.14 -35.96
C HIS A 766 38.22 -21.91 -35.94
N THR A 767 37.89 -22.48 -37.10
CA THR A 767 36.80 -23.44 -37.38
C THR A 767 35.35 -22.93 -37.41
N ARG A 768 34.98 -22.30 -38.54
CA ARG A 768 33.63 -22.41 -39.13
C ARG A 768 33.70 -23.36 -40.32
N GLU A 769 33.07 -24.53 -40.26
CA GLU A 769 32.51 -25.21 -41.44
C GLU A 769 31.61 -26.39 -41.05
N ARG A 770 30.49 -26.54 -41.80
CA ARG A 770 29.44 -27.59 -41.74
C ARG A 770 28.49 -27.43 -40.54
N ILE A 771 27.17 -27.27 -40.69
CA ILE A 771 26.22 -28.10 -41.45
C ILE A 771 25.03 -27.21 -41.89
N ARG A 772 24.75 -27.17 -43.19
CA ARG A 772 23.41 -26.94 -43.77
C ARG A 772 22.75 -28.31 -43.92
N THR A 773 21.44 -28.40 -43.71
CA THR A 773 20.38 -29.09 -44.50
C THR A 773 19.32 -29.74 -43.60
N SER A 774 18.04 -29.63 -44.04
CA SER A 774 16.86 -30.46 -43.68
C SER A 774 16.17 -30.10 -42.36
N CYS A 775 14.86 -29.81 -42.24
CA CYS A 775 13.69 -30.18 -43.05
C CYS A 775 12.56 -29.13 -42.90
N SER A 776 11.93 -28.77 -44.02
CA SER A 776 10.51 -28.38 -44.09
C SER A 776 9.69 -29.65 -44.26
N ASP A 777 8.52 -29.77 -43.61
CA ASP A 777 7.28 -30.28 -44.19
C ASP A 777 6.19 -30.44 -43.10
N TYR A 778 4.94 -30.26 -43.53
CA TYR A 778 3.66 -30.54 -42.83
C TYR A 778 2.99 -29.44 -42.00
N ILE A 779 2.42 -28.46 -42.72
CA ILE A 779 1.04 -27.98 -42.47
C ILE A 779 0.14 -28.65 -43.51
N ALA A 780 -0.76 -29.53 -43.09
CA ALA A 780 -2.04 -29.83 -43.75
C ALA A 780 -2.74 -30.98 -43.02
N ASN A 781 -3.85 -30.69 -42.31
CA ASN A 781 -5.12 -31.44 -42.38
C ASN A 781 -6.10 -30.98 -41.28
N LEU A 782 -7.14 -30.25 -41.71
CA LEU A 782 -8.41 -30.02 -40.99
C LEU A 782 -9.26 -31.31 -40.97
N PRO A 783 -10.36 -31.40 -40.21
CA PRO A 783 -11.64 -30.94 -40.76
C PRO A 783 -12.61 -30.24 -39.78
N THR A 784 -13.52 -29.48 -40.38
CA THR A 784 -14.60 -28.66 -39.82
C THR A 784 -15.99 -29.31 -40.01
N THR A 785 -17.00 -28.72 -39.34
CA THR A 785 -18.46 -28.60 -39.68
C THR A 785 -19.48 -29.34 -38.76
N PRO A 786 -20.81 -29.02 -38.78
CA PRO A 786 -21.48 -28.03 -37.88
C PRO A 786 -22.86 -28.50 -37.32
N HIS A 787 -23.56 -27.75 -36.46
CA HIS A 787 -25.05 -27.77 -36.39
C HIS A 787 -25.68 -26.57 -35.63
N ARG A 788 -26.93 -26.26 -36.00
CA ARG A 788 -27.74 -25.04 -35.77
C ARG A 788 -28.72 -25.12 -34.57
N ASN A 789 -29.03 -23.94 -34.01
CA ASN A 789 -30.28 -23.38 -33.47
C ASN A 789 -31.15 -24.13 -32.44
N PHE A 790 -31.38 -23.50 -31.28
CA PHE A 790 -32.69 -23.33 -30.62
C PHE A 790 -32.69 -22.09 -29.70
N MET A 791 -33.74 -21.26 -29.77
CA MET A 791 -34.07 -20.13 -28.87
C MET A 791 -34.86 -20.64 -27.64
N PRO A 792 -34.88 -19.96 -26.46
CA PRO A 792 -35.87 -18.89 -26.23
C PRO A 792 -35.48 -17.73 -25.27
N THR A 793 -36.00 -16.54 -25.62
CA THR A 793 -36.81 -15.58 -24.82
C THR A 793 -36.45 -15.18 -23.37
N LEU A 794 -36.19 -13.87 -23.24
CA LEU A 794 -36.38 -12.90 -22.13
C LEU A 794 -36.62 -13.39 -20.68
N LEU A 795 -35.74 -12.94 -19.79
CA LEU A 795 -36.08 -12.11 -18.61
C LEU A 795 -34.81 -11.39 -18.12
N VAL A 796 -34.79 -10.06 -18.25
CA VAL A 796 -33.73 -9.15 -17.77
C VAL A 796 -34.29 -8.41 -16.55
N PRO A 797 -33.62 -8.42 -15.37
CA PRO A 797 -33.80 -7.39 -14.37
C PRO A 797 -32.74 -6.28 -14.56
N LEU A 798 -33.21 -5.05 -14.43
CA LEU A 798 -32.44 -3.81 -14.38
C LEU A 798 -31.44 -3.82 -13.21
N ASP A 799 -30.16 -3.57 -13.50
CA ASP A 799 -29.33 -2.51 -12.90
C ASP A 799 -27.85 -2.82 -13.09
N LYS A 800 -27.26 -2.22 -14.14
CA LYS A 800 -25.82 -2.00 -14.36
C LYS A 800 -25.68 -1.16 -15.64
N LEU A 801 -26.08 0.11 -15.59
CA LEU A 801 -25.84 1.02 -16.72
C LEU A 801 -25.80 2.49 -16.31
N ALA A 802 -24.89 2.84 -15.39
CA ALA A 802 -24.51 4.23 -15.16
C ALA A 802 -23.08 4.29 -14.61
N CYS A 803 -22.08 4.23 -15.50
CA CYS A 803 -20.76 4.89 -15.37
C CYS A 803 -19.74 4.49 -16.47
N GLN A 804 -20.03 3.50 -17.32
CA GLN A 804 -19.11 3.10 -18.41
C GLN A 804 -19.53 3.55 -19.82
N ARG A 805 -20.41 4.55 -19.95
CA ARG A 805 -20.85 5.06 -21.28
C ARG A 805 -20.57 6.55 -21.54
N ILE A 806 -19.46 7.09 -21.01
CA ILE A 806 -19.04 8.50 -21.26
C ILE A 806 -17.80 8.60 -22.17
N SER A 807 -17.28 7.49 -22.71
CA SER A 807 -16.29 7.54 -23.82
C SER A 807 -16.68 6.74 -25.06
N ALA A 808 -17.93 6.24 -25.14
CA ALA A 808 -18.38 5.40 -26.25
C ALA A 808 -19.78 5.78 -26.77
N MET A 809 -20.13 7.07 -26.80
CA MET A 809 -21.45 7.52 -27.31
C MET A 809 -21.39 8.71 -28.27
N VAL A 810 -20.23 8.96 -28.88
CA VAL A 810 -20.13 9.84 -30.08
C VAL A 810 -19.78 9.05 -31.36
N CYS A 811 -19.37 7.79 -31.24
CA CYS A 811 -19.11 6.93 -32.40
C CYS A 811 -19.62 5.52 -32.07
N ASP A 812 -20.83 5.16 -32.52
CA ASP A 812 -21.21 3.77 -32.78
C ASP A 812 -22.48 3.74 -33.64
N GLY A 813 -22.30 3.31 -34.88
CA GLY A 813 -23.36 2.94 -35.82
C GLY A 813 -22.94 1.66 -36.55
N ASP A 814 -23.60 0.56 -36.18
CA ASP A 814 -23.66 -0.80 -36.72
C ASP A 814 -22.59 -1.34 -37.69
N GLY A 815 -22.13 -2.55 -37.36
CA GLY A 815 -21.20 -3.33 -38.13
C GLY A 815 -21.71 -3.74 -39.52
N SER A 816 -21.12 -3.14 -40.55
CA SER A 816 -20.75 -3.83 -41.79
C SER A 816 -19.68 -3.00 -42.52
N ALA A 817 -18.51 -3.58 -42.81
CA ALA A 817 -17.51 -2.93 -43.66
C ALA A 817 -18.05 -2.83 -45.11
N PRO A 818 -17.84 -1.69 -45.80
CA PRO A 818 -16.51 -1.32 -46.23
C PRO A 818 -16.07 0.10 -45.81
N TYR A 819 -14.81 0.17 -45.40
CA TYR A 819 -13.94 1.34 -45.38
C TYR A 819 -14.22 2.27 -46.58
N ALA A 820 -14.69 3.50 -46.31
CA ALA A 820 -14.41 4.74 -47.09
C ALA A 820 -15.42 5.89 -46.86
N ALA A 821 -16.59 5.68 -46.23
CA ALA A 821 -17.65 6.71 -46.23
C ALA A 821 -17.95 7.40 -44.88
N SER A 822 -17.48 6.89 -43.73
CA SER A 822 -17.75 7.52 -42.42
C SER A 822 -16.73 8.59 -41.99
N ALA A 823 -15.66 8.78 -42.76
CA ALA A 823 -14.67 9.81 -42.48
C ALA A 823 -15.11 11.22 -42.92
N ILE A 824 -16.24 11.38 -43.62
CA ILE A 824 -16.63 12.64 -44.26
C ILE A 824 -17.56 13.52 -43.41
N MET A 825 -18.12 13.03 -42.29
CA MET A 825 -18.99 13.85 -41.40
C MET A 825 -18.23 14.51 -40.23
N ALA A 826 -17.04 14.02 -39.86
CA ALA A 826 -16.19 14.63 -38.82
C ALA A 826 -15.15 15.62 -39.38
N THR A 827 -14.94 15.66 -40.69
CA THR A 827 -13.90 16.47 -41.36
C THR A 827 -14.28 17.93 -41.62
N GLY A 828 -15.48 18.37 -41.23
CA GLY A 828 -15.96 19.73 -41.51
C GLY A 828 -15.80 20.73 -40.36
N LEU A 829 -15.96 20.29 -39.11
CA LEU A 829 -16.02 21.19 -37.95
C LEU A 829 -14.63 21.45 -37.32
N TYR A 830 -13.80 20.40 -37.21
CA TYR A 830 -12.50 20.45 -36.55
C TYR A 830 -11.37 20.24 -37.57
N PHE A 831 -10.62 21.31 -37.84
CA PHE A 831 -9.33 21.22 -38.53
C PHE A 831 -8.22 20.89 -37.52
N PRO A 832 -7.27 19.99 -37.82
CA PRO A 832 -6.20 19.60 -36.88
C PRO A 832 -5.44 20.80 -36.32
N LEU A 833 -5.15 20.76 -35.01
CA LEU A 833 -4.35 21.79 -34.32
C LEU A 833 -2.87 21.47 -34.41
N ASP A 834 -2.05 22.47 -34.72
CA ASP A 834 -0.59 22.33 -34.66
C ASP A 834 -0.10 22.42 -33.21
N SER A 835 0.18 21.26 -32.63
CA SER A 835 0.70 21.15 -31.25
C SER A 835 2.07 21.82 -31.06
N SER A 836 2.86 21.99 -32.13
CA SER A 836 4.17 22.66 -32.05
C SER A 836 4.05 24.18 -31.89
N ARG A 837 2.89 24.73 -32.27
CA ARG A 837 2.56 26.17 -32.17
C ARG A 837 1.54 26.48 -31.07
N ARG A 838 1.30 25.53 -30.14
CA ARG A 838 0.32 25.68 -29.04
C ARG A 838 -1.03 26.23 -29.52
N GLU A 839 -1.54 25.71 -30.64
CA GLU A 839 -2.81 26.14 -31.20
C GLU A 839 -4.01 25.71 -30.35
N ILE A 840 -5.00 26.59 -30.25
CA ILE A 840 -6.28 26.40 -29.57
C ILE A 840 -7.43 26.84 -30.48
N ARG A 841 -8.65 26.39 -30.21
CA ARG A 841 -9.86 26.95 -30.85
C ARG A 841 -10.62 27.86 -29.91
N LEU A 842 -11.14 28.95 -30.44
CA LEU A 842 -11.94 29.93 -29.72
C LEU A 842 -13.33 30.02 -30.35
N LEU A 843 -14.35 30.09 -29.50
CA LEU A 843 -15.76 30.09 -29.87
C LEU A 843 -16.32 31.52 -29.81
N THR A 844 -16.98 31.94 -30.89
CA THR A 844 -17.80 33.16 -30.92
C THR A 844 -19.28 32.76 -30.96
N ILE A 845 -20.12 33.40 -30.16
CA ILE A 845 -21.57 33.20 -30.14
C ILE A 845 -22.24 34.34 -30.91
N PHE A 846 -23.07 34.04 -31.90
CA PHE A 846 -23.78 35.06 -32.67
C PHE A 846 -24.93 35.67 -31.86
N PRO A 847 -25.12 37.00 -31.92
CA PRO A 847 -26.20 37.66 -31.20
C PRO A 847 -27.56 37.34 -31.82
N SER A 848 -28.60 37.32 -30.99
CA SER A 848 -29.99 37.27 -31.44
C SER A 848 -30.87 38.10 -30.52
N ASN A 849 -31.84 38.80 -31.11
CA ASN A 849 -32.84 39.57 -30.37
C ASN A 849 -33.97 38.69 -29.82
N ASP A 850 -34.07 37.44 -30.28
CA ASP A 850 -35.02 36.45 -29.78
C ASP A 850 -34.31 35.47 -28.83
N PHE A 851 -34.73 35.47 -27.57
CA PHE A 851 -34.12 34.63 -26.54
C PHE A 851 -34.25 33.14 -26.88
N ASP A 852 -35.34 32.71 -27.50
CA ASP A 852 -35.65 31.31 -27.76
C ASP A 852 -35.02 30.79 -29.06
N SER A 853 -34.65 31.68 -29.98
CA SER A 853 -33.93 31.35 -31.21
C SER A 853 -32.72 30.43 -30.98
N ARG A 854 -32.44 29.56 -31.96
CA ARG A 854 -31.33 28.60 -31.92
C ARG A 854 -29.99 29.31 -31.68
N ILE A 855 -29.10 28.69 -30.90
CA ILE A 855 -27.75 29.24 -30.69
C ILE A 855 -26.88 28.89 -31.89
N GLU A 856 -26.29 29.92 -32.50
CA GLU A 856 -25.34 29.79 -33.60
C GLU A 856 -23.99 30.32 -33.14
N CYS A 857 -22.93 29.57 -33.43
CA CYS A 857 -21.57 29.86 -33.03
C CYS A 857 -20.58 29.70 -34.19
N GLN A 858 -19.41 30.31 -34.05
CA GLN A 858 -18.27 30.15 -34.94
C GLN A 858 -17.05 29.69 -34.14
N LEU A 859 -16.32 28.69 -34.63
CA LEU A 859 -15.01 28.28 -34.09
C LEU A 859 -13.88 28.81 -34.99
N GLN A 860 -12.86 29.39 -34.37
CA GLN A 860 -11.65 29.89 -35.02
C GLN A 860 -10.39 29.35 -34.34
N THR A 861 -9.40 28.91 -35.13
CA THR A 861 -8.09 28.46 -34.61
C THR A 861 -7.15 29.65 -34.41
N LYS A 862 -6.46 29.69 -33.28
CA LYS A 862 -5.45 30.70 -32.90
C LYS A 862 -4.30 30.02 -32.15
N SER A 863 -3.10 30.61 -32.18
CA SER A 863 -1.98 30.14 -31.35
C SER A 863 -1.94 30.93 -30.04
N LEU A 864 -1.66 30.25 -28.92
CA LEU A 864 -1.36 30.91 -27.64
C LEU A 864 -0.03 31.68 -27.66
N ASP A 865 0.83 31.42 -28.64
CA ASP A 865 2.09 32.15 -28.80
C ASP A 865 1.91 33.46 -29.60
N ASP A 866 0.71 33.69 -30.16
CA ASP A 866 0.31 34.96 -30.76
C ASP A 866 -0.29 35.91 -29.69
N ASP A 867 -0.29 37.22 -29.94
CA ASP A 867 -0.93 38.22 -29.08
C ASP A 867 -2.46 38.19 -29.27
N ILE A 868 -3.14 37.30 -28.54
CA ILE A 868 -4.59 37.08 -28.64
C ILE A 868 -5.30 37.39 -27.32
N GLU A 869 -6.41 38.10 -27.41
CA GLU A 869 -7.33 38.29 -26.29
C GLU A 869 -8.53 37.34 -26.41
N TYR A 870 -8.83 36.62 -25.32
CA TYR A 870 -9.99 35.72 -25.26
C TYR A 870 -10.46 35.53 -23.81
N GLU A 871 -11.69 35.05 -23.66
CA GLU A 871 -12.26 34.62 -22.37
C GLU A 871 -12.26 33.09 -22.27
N ALA A 872 -12.47 32.51 -21.09
CA ALA A 872 -12.66 31.07 -20.94
C ALA A 872 -13.87 30.74 -20.06
N MET A 873 -14.49 29.58 -20.26
CA MET A 873 -15.56 29.07 -19.39
C MET A 873 -15.06 27.94 -18.51
N SER A 874 -15.43 27.96 -17.23
CA SER A 874 -15.25 26.84 -16.30
C SER A 874 -16.61 26.43 -15.76
N TYR A 875 -16.99 25.17 -15.95
CA TYR A 875 -18.33 24.69 -15.61
C TYR A 875 -18.40 23.17 -15.41
N CYS A 876 -19.41 22.71 -14.68
CA CYS A 876 -19.64 21.27 -14.52
C CYS A 876 -20.38 20.70 -15.74
N TRP A 877 -19.81 19.70 -16.42
CA TRP A 877 -20.42 19.07 -17.60
C TRP A 877 -21.78 18.40 -17.30
N GLY A 878 -22.01 17.99 -16.04
CA GLY A 878 -23.26 17.35 -15.60
C GLY A 878 -23.37 15.88 -16.05
N ALA A 879 -24.57 15.30 -15.92
CA ALA A 879 -24.86 13.99 -16.51
C ALA A 879 -24.72 14.06 -18.03
N PRO A 880 -24.18 13.03 -18.72
CA PRO A 880 -23.86 13.01 -20.15
C PRO A 880 -25.13 12.87 -21.04
N ILE A 881 -26.18 13.60 -20.70
CA ILE A 881 -27.46 13.57 -21.42
C ILE A 881 -27.40 14.72 -22.44
N PHE A 882 -26.97 14.39 -23.66
CA PHE A 882 -26.83 15.33 -24.77
C PHE A 882 -28.20 15.55 -25.46
N ALA A 883 -29.04 16.37 -24.83
CA ALA A 883 -30.42 16.61 -25.24
C ALA A 883 -30.61 17.86 -26.11
N GLU A 884 -29.69 18.84 -26.02
CA GLU A 884 -29.85 20.17 -26.63
C GLU A 884 -28.99 20.32 -27.88
N MET A 885 -29.42 21.14 -28.85
CA MET A 885 -28.77 21.30 -30.16
C MET A 885 -28.34 22.74 -30.43
N ILE A 886 -27.09 22.93 -30.82
CA ILE A 886 -26.55 24.21 -31.29
C ILE A 886 -25.97 24.09 -32.71
N LEU A 887 -25.78 25.22 -33.40
CA LEU A 887 -25.06 25.26 -34.68
C LEU A 887 -23.66 25.84 -34.45
N VAL A 888 -22.61 25.16 -34.91
CA VAL A 888 -21.22 25.64 -34.85
C VAL A 888 -20.61 25.54 -36.24
N ASN A 889 -20.15 26.66 -36.80
CA ASN A 889 -19.66 26.73 -38.20
C ASN A 889 -20.67 26.15 -39.23
N GLY A 890 -21.98 26.25 -38.95
CA GLY A 890 -23.04 25.67 -39.77
C GLY A 890 -23.32 24.18 -39.55
N PHE A 891 -22.56 23.50 -38.68
CA PHE A 891 -22.76 22.10 -38.31
C PHE A 891 -23.59 21.98 -37.04
N GLU A 892 -24.46 20.98 -37.00
CA GLU A 892 -25.29 20.68 -35.83
C GLU A 892 -24.51 19.90 -34.76
N VAL A 893 -24.45 20.43 -33.53
CA VAL A 893 -23.72 19.84 -32.39
C VAL A 893 -24.67 19.62 -31.21
N LYS A 894 -24.68 18.39 -30.68
CA LYS A 894 -25.42 18.01 -29.47
C LYS A 894 -24.64 18.38 -28.21
N ILE A 895 -25.28 19.05 -27.26
CA ILE A 895 -24.70 19.48 -26.00
C ILE A 895 -25.61 19.13 -24.81
N THR A 896 -25.06 19.18 -23.59
CA THR A 896 -25.84 18.97 -22.36
C THR A 896 -26.68 20.21 -22.05
N ASP A 897 -27.79 20.01 -21.32
CA ASP A 897 -28.67 21.10 -20.89
C ASP A 897 -27.93 22.19 -20.08
N ASN A 898 -27.05 21.78 -19.16
CA ASN A 898 -26.26 22.75 -18.39
C ASN A 898 -25.33 23.60 -19.25
N PHE A 899 -24.72 23.00 -20.29
CA PHE A 899 -23.88 23.73 -21.23
C PHE A 899 -24.73 24.68 -22.10
N HIS A 900 -25.88 24.22 -22.59
CA HIS A 900 -26.80 25.02 -23.39
C HIS A 900 -27.33 26.25 -22.63
N GLN A 901 -27.70 26.10 -21.36
CA GLN A 901 -28.12 27.22 -20.52
C GLN A 901 -27.00 28.25 -20.31
N GLY A 902 -25.75 27.78 -20.13
CA GLY A 902 -24.58 28.66 -20.05
C GLY A 902 -24.37 29.47 -21.33
N LEU A 903 -24.47 28.84 -22.50
CA LEU A 903 -24.35 29.54 -23.79
C LEU A 903 -25.46 30.57 -24.02
N ARG A 904 -26.72 30.26 -23.64
CA ARG A 904 -27.82 31.25 -23.73
C ARG A 904 -27.58 32.44 -22.83
N HIS A 905 -27.08 32.20 -21.63
CA HIS A 905 -26.72 33.25 -20.69
C HIS A 905 -25.61 34.14 -21.26
N PHE A 906 -24.55 33.55 -21.82
CA PHE A 906 -23.48 34.30 -22.46
C PHE A 906 -23.97 35.12 -23.67
N ARG A 907 -24.84 34.55 -24.51
CA ARG A 907 -25.44 35.26 -25.65
C ARG A 907 -26.24 36.49 -25.20
N SER A 908 -27.10 36.35 -24.19
CA SER A 908 -27.96 37.45 -23.73
C SER A 908 -27.21 38.56 -23.01
N HIS A 909 -26.03 38.27 -22.45
CA HIS A 909 -25.16 39.24 -21.77
C HIS A 909 -24.05 39.77 -22.68
N GLY A 910 -24.02 39.36 -23.95
CA GLY A 910 -23.03 39.81 -24.91
C GLY A 910 -21.61 39.36 -24.61
N ILE A 911 -21.46 38.19 -23.98
CA ILE A 911 -20.21 37.47 -23.72
C ILE A 911 -19.86 36.62 -24.95
N ALA A 912 -18.57 36.35 -25.19
CA ALA A 912 -18.08 35.55 -26.32
C ALA A 912 -18.42 36.12 -27.71
N LYS A 913 -18.25 37.44 -27.90
CA LYS A 913 -18.45 38.12 -29.20
C LYS A 913 -17.26 37.92 -30.14
N ALA A 914 -17.40 38.32 -31.39
CA ALA A 914 -16.33 38.20 -32.38
C ALA A 914 -15.02 38.92 -31.99
N GLU A 915 -15.14 40.03 -31.26
CA GLU A 915 -14.01 40.84 -30.76
C GLU A 915 -13.30 40.20 -29.56
N LEU A 916 -14.01 39.35 -28.81
CA LEU A 916 -13.49 38.70 -27.60
C LEU A 916 -14.13 37.30 -27.47
N PRO A 917 -13.59 36.31 -28.21
CA PRO A 917 -14.16 34.97 -28.24
C PRO A 917 -13.85 34.20 -26.95
N ILE A 918 -14.53 33.08 -26.73
CA ILE A 918 -14.41 32.27 -25.50
C ILE A 918 -13.84 30.88 -25.77
N TRP A 919 -12.96 30.39 -24.91
CA TRP A 919 -12.52 29.01 -24.89
C TRP A 919 -13.41 28.17 -23.98
N ILE A 920 -13.96 27.07 -24.50
CA ILE A 920 -14.79 26.12 -23.75
C ILE A 920 -14.37 24.70 -24.12
N ASP A 921 -13.83 23.96 -23.17
CA ASP A 921 -13.27 22.61 -23.34
C ASP A 921 -14.18 21.67 -24.16
N ALA A 922 -15.48 21.67 -23.88
CA ALA A 922 -16.45 20.77 -24.50
C ALA A 922 -16.62 20.93 -26.03
N VAL A 923 -16.30 22.11 -26.59
CA VAL A 923 -16.50 22.40 -28.02
C VAL A 923 -15.24 22.92 -28.71
N CYS A 924 -14.31 23.53 -27.98
CA CYS A 924 -13.04 24.01 -28.55
C CYS A 924 -12.03 22.87 -28.77
N ILE A 925 -12.19 21.76 -28.03
CA ILE A 925 -11.40 20.53 -28.20
C ILE A 925 -12.24 19.52 -28.98
N ASN A 926 -11.64 18.88 -29.97
CA ASN A 926 -12.23 17.72 -30.60
C ASN A 926 -12.20 16.53 -29.62
N GLN A 927 -13.32 16.32 -28.93
CA GLN A 927 -13.43 15.29 -27.89
C GLN A 927 -13.27 13.85 -28.40
N CYS A 928 -13.33 13.64 -29.72
CA CYS A 928 -13.16 12.35 -30.38
C CYS A 928 -11.71 12.07 -30.80
N ASP A 929 -10.83 13.06 -30.72
CA ASP A 929 -9.40 12.93 -31.02
C ASP A 929 -8.63 12.85 -29.69
N VAL A 930 -8.13 11.65 -29.39
CA VAL A 930 -7.45 11.36 -28.10
C VAL A 930 -6.12 12.11 -28.01
N ASP A 931 -5.42 12.29 -29.12
CA ASP A 931 -4.11 12.95 -29.17
C ASP A 931 -4.29 14.47 -29.03
N GLU A 932 -5.26 15.04 -29.73
CA GLU A 932 -5.63 16.46 -29.56
C GLU A 932 -6.08 16.71 -28.12
N ARG A 933 -6.96 15.87 -27.57
CA ARG A 933 -7.45 16.00 -26.19
C ARG A 933 -6.30 15.94 -25.19
N GLY A 934 -5.37 15.00 -25.34
CA GLY A 934 -4.18 14.89 -24.48
C GLY A 934 -3.31 16.15 -24.54
N SER A 935 -3.06 16.66 -25.75
CA SER A 935 -2.29 17.88 -25.98
C SER A 935 -2.96 19.11 -25.37
N GLN A 936 -4.25 19.34 -25.65
CA GLN A 936 -5.00 20.49 -25.12
C GLN A 936 -5.14 20.44 -23.59
N VAL A 937 -5.37 19.24 -23.00
CA VAL A 937 -5.43 19.06 -21.55
C VAL A 937 -4.10 19.42 -20.88
N SER A 938 -2.96 19.07 -21.50
CA SER A 938 -1.64 19.45 -20.99
C SER A 938 -1.42 20.97 -20.94
N MET A 939 -2.13 21.72 -21.79
CA MET A 939 -2.04 23.19 -21.91
C MET A 939 -3.12 23.95 -21.13
N MET A 940 -4.12 23.27 -20.53
CA MET A 940 -5.26 23.91 -19.87
C MET A 940 -4.86 24.96 -18.83
N SER A 941 -3.83 24.71 -18.02
CA SER A 941 -3.38 25.70 -17.04
C SER A 941 -2.91 27.01 -17.67
N SER A 942 -2.30 26.93 -18.86
CA SER A 942 -1.86 28.12 -19.60
C SER A 942 -3.05 28.81 -20.27
N ILE A 943 -3.98 28.05 -20.86
CA ILE A 943 -5.19 28.58 -21.48
C ILE A 943 -6.03 29.40 -20.49
N TYR A 944 -6.29 28.86 -19.30
CA TYR A 944 -7.08 29.58 -18.29
C TYR A 944 -6.32 30.76 -17.65
N ARG A 945 -4.98 30.69 -17.59
CA ARG A 945 -4.15 31.78 -17.06
C ARG A 945 -4.02 32.95 -18.04
N GLU A 946 -3.93 32.66 -19.33
CA GLU A 946 -3.73 33.66 -20.38
C GLU A 946 -5.06 34.27 -20.87
N ALA A 947 -6.22 33.68 -20.52
CA ALA A 947 -7.52 34.29 -20.73
C ALA A 947 -7.67 35.62 -19.98
N VAL A 948 -8.23 36.63 -20.65
CA VAL A 948 -8.55 37.95 -20.08
C VAL A 948 -9.54 37.81 -18.91
N ARG A 949 -10.44 36.84 -19.01
CA ARG A 949 -11.42 36.52 -17.96
C ARG A 949 -11.86 35.07 -18.04
N VAL A 950 -12.02 34.43 -16.88
CA VAL A 950 -12.64 33.11 -16.76
C VAL A 950 -14.05 33.24 -16.14
N HIS A 951 -15.06 32.81 -16.89
CA HIS A 951 -16.45 32.76 -16.46
C HIS A 951 -16.74 31.43 -15.75
N ILE A 952 -17.01 31.50 -14.45
CA ILE A 952 -17.38 30.34 -13.64
C ILE A 952 -18.90 30.17 -13.68
N TRP A 953 -19.36 29.15 -14.41
CA TRP A 953 -20.78 28.80 -14.53
C TRP A 953 -21.15 27.71 -13.54
N LEU A 954 -21.87 28.11 -12.47
CA LEU A 954 -22.32 27.19 -11.42
C LEU A 954 -23.64 26.47 -11.74
N GLY A 955 -24.28 26.83 -12.85
CA GLY A 955 -25.53 26.22 -13.32
C GLY A 955 -26.76 27.14 -13.29
N GLY A 956 -27.84 26.67 -13.90
CA GLY A 956 -29.14 27.35 -13.89
C GLY A 956 -29.84 27.33 -12.53
N PRO A 957 -31.05 27.93 -12.42
CA PRO A 957 -31.76 28.13 -11.15
C PRO A 957 -32.13 26.83 -10.40
N SER A 958 -32.14 25.70 -11.10
CA SER A 958 -32.35 24.37 -10.52
C SER A 958 -31.11 23.82 -9.79
N MET A 959 -29.90 24.31 -10.09
CA MET A 959 -28.65 23.87 -9.46
C MET A 959 -28.11 24.84 -8.42
N VAL A 960 -28.48 26.12 -8.47
CA VAL A 960 -28.13 27.13 -7.47
C VAL A 960 -29.35 28.00 -7.15
N PRO A 961 -29.89 27.96 -5.92
CA PRO A 961 -30.96 28.85 -5.49
C PRO A 961 -30.54 30.33 -5.55
N LYS A 962 -31.49 31.23 -5.84
CA LYS A 962 -31.22 32.68 -5.97
C LYS A 962 -30.74 33.31 -4.67
N GLU A 963 -31.17 32.75 -3.54
CA GLU A 963 -30.83 33.16 -2.18
C GLU A 963 -29.34 32.97 -1.91
N ALA A 964 -28.77 31.85 -2.37
CA ALA A 964 -27.35 31.55 -2.25
C ALA A 964 -26.48 32.55 -2.99
N MET A 965 -26.89 32.98 -4.19
CA MET A 965 -26.17 33.98 -4.97
C MET A 965 -26.24 35.39 -4.36
N ARG A 966 -27.36 35.75 -3.69
CA ARG A 966 -27.43 37.01 -2.92
C ARG A 966 -26.45 37.04 -1.75
N ALA A 967 -26.35 35.94 -1.01
CA ALA A 967 -25.41 35.83 0.10
C ALA A 967 -23.94 35.97 -0.38
N LEU A 968 -23.61 35.43 -1.56
CA LEU A 968 -22.34 35.69 -2.21
C LEU A 968 -22.16 37.18 -2.54
N ALA A 969 -23.14 37.85 -3.15
CA ALA A 969 -23.00 39.28 -3.46
C ALA A 969 -22.73 40.16 -2.22
N HIS A 970 -23.39 39.86 -1.09
CA HIS A 970 -23.15 40.55 0.19
C HIS A 970 -21.71 40.36 0.70
N LEU A 971 -21.15 39.16 0.56
CA LEU A 971 -19.76 38.87 0.89
C LEU A 971 -18.79 39.74 0.08
N ASN A 972 -19.06 39.94 -1.22
CA ASN A 972 -18.21 40.77 -2.09
C ASN A 972 -18.20 42.24 -1.65
N GLU A 973 -19.38 42.79 -1.37
CA GLU A 973 -19.53 44.18 -0.98
C GLU A 973 -18.88 44.47 0.38
N ALA A 974 -18.85 43.50 1.29
CA ALA A 974 -18.15 43.59 2.56
C ALA A 974 -16.62 43.54 2.38
N ALA A 975 -16.12 42.63 1.54
CA ALA A 975 -14.69 42.49 1.25
C ALA A 975 -14.11 43.73 0.56
N THR A 976 -14.87 44.32 -0.37
CA THR A 976 -14.45 45.49 -1.16
C THR A 976 -14.36 46.77 -0.30
N ARG A 977 -15.27 46.95 0.67
CA ARG A 977 -15.27 48.11 1.59
C ARG A 977 -14.07 48.14 2.53
N ASN A 978 -13.60 46.98 2.98
CA ASN A 978 -12.48 46.88 3.91
C ASN A 978 -11.11 47.11 3.23
N TYR A 979 -11.04 47.05 1.90
CA TYR A 979 -9.79 47.24 1.14
C TYR A 979 -9.36 48.72 1.03
N GLN A 980 -10.29 49.67 1.18
CA GLN A 980 -9.98 51.11 1.11
C GLN A 980 -9.35 51.67 2.40
N HIS A 981 -9.41 50.93 3.52
CA HIS A 981 -8.97 51.44 4.83
C HIS A 981 -7.49 51.18 5.16
N ASP A 982 -6.84 50.24 4.48
CA ASP A 982 -5.48 49.75 4.82
C ASP A 982 -4.34 50.42 3.98
N PHE A 983 -4.61 51.46 3.19
CA PHE A 983 -3.60 52.10 2.32
C PHE A 983 -2.69 53.15 3.00
N HIS A 984 -2.80 53.35 4.32
CA HIS A 984 -2.07 54.43 5.04
C HIS A 984 -0.97 53.96 6.01
N GLY A 985 -0.57 52.68 6.01
CA GLY A 985 0.52 52.19 6.89
C GLY A 985 1.43 51.19 6.21
N GLY A 986 2.64 51.62 5.83
CA GLY A 986 3.65 50.76 5.20
C GLY A 986 4.32 49.79 6.18
N SER A 987 4.11 48.48 5.97
CA SER A 987 4.99 47.38 6.41
C SER A 987 4.59 46.10 5.67
N ALA A 988 5.57 45.24 5.36
CA ALA A 988 5.39 43.97 4.66
C ALA A 988 4.38 43.06 5.39
N MET A 989 3.35 42.65 4.67
CA MET A 989 2.15 41.99 5.17
C MET A 989 2.44 40.49 5.45
N SER A 990 2.26 40.04 6.70
CA SER A 990 2.37 38.62 7.06
C SER A 990 1.20 37.81 6.49
N ASP A 991 1.45 36.57 6.07
CA ASP A 991 0.49 35.57 5.54
C ASP A 991 -0.59 35.08 6.54
N ARG A 992 -1.17 35.99 7.34
CA ARG A 992 -2.32 35.71 8.23
C ARG A 992 -3.43 36.73 7.99
N LEU A 993 -4.28 36.45 7.01
CA LEU A 993 -5.61 37.06 6.90
C LEU A 993 -6.60 36.24 7.72
N ASP A 994 -6.84 36.63 8.97
CA ASP A 994 -7.89 36.09 9.82
C ASP A 994 -9.16 36.94 9.67
N LEU A 995 -10.13 36.46 8.88
CA LEU A 995 -11.29 37.25 8.45
C LEU A 995 -12.53 37.08 9.35
N THR A 996 -12.49 36.25 10.41
CA THR A 996 -13.61 36.13 11.34
C THR A 996 -13.87 37.40 12.14
N GLU A 997 -12.86 38.25 12.33
CA GLU A 997 -13.00 39.53 13.02
C GLU A 997 -13.56 40.67 12.14
N ARG A 998 -13.65 40.48 10.82
CA ARG A 998 -13.99 41.55 9.86
C ARG A 998 -15.33 41.37 9.14
N TRP A 999 -16.18 40.40 9.54
CA TRP A 999 -17.53 40.23 8.99
C TRP A 999 -18.48 41.31 9.54
N PRO A 1000 -19.01 42.22 8.71
CA PRO A 1000 -20.02 43.16 9.18
C PRO A 1000 -21.32 42.37 9.38
N ARG A 1001 -21.79 42.29 10.63
CA ARG A 1001 -23.07 41.67 11.05
C ARG A 1001 -23.08 40.14 11.25
N SER A 1002 -22.02 39.56 11.85
CA SER A 1002 -22.01 38.12 12.19
C SER A 1002 -23.06 37.70 13.23
N ASP A 1003 -23.62 38.67 13.95
CA ASP A 1003 -24.48 38.43 15.11
C ASP A 1003 -25.97 38.70 14.81
N SER A 1004 -26.33 39.07 13.56
CA SER A 1004 -27.72 39.24 13.14
C SER A 1004 -28.28 37.97 12.49
N GLU A 1005 -29.61 37.78 12.59
CA GLU A 1005 -30.32 36.66 11.97
C GLU A 1005 -30.13 36.61 10.43
N GLU A 1006 -29.98 37.78 9.81
CA GLU A 1006 -29.62 37.94 8.39
C GLU A 1006 -28.21 37.40 8.08
N GLY A 1007 -27.21 37.64 8.94
CA GLY A 1007 -25.84 37.15 8.74
C GLY A 1007 -25.72 35.62 8.90
N LEU A 1008 -26.51 35.04 9.80
CA LEU A 1008 -26.60 33.59 9.97
C LEU A 1008 -27.33 32.92 8.79
N GLN A 1009 -28.30 33.60 8.18
CA GLN A 1009 -28.99 33.12 7.00
C GLN A 1009 -28.08 33.16 5.76
N ASP A 1010 -27.32 34.24 5.55
CA ASP A 1010 -26.32 34.34 4.47
C ASP A 1010 -25.26 33.20 4.57
N LEU A 1011 -24.83 32.85 5.78
CA LEU A 1011 -23.92 31.71 6.02
C LEU A 1011 -24.52 30.35 5.63
N ARG A 1012 -25.81 30.13 5.92
CA ARG A 1012 -26.51 28.89 5.51
C ARG A 1012 -26.64 28.82 3.99
N ASP A 1013 -26.90 29.94 3.35
CA ASP A 1013 -27.09 30.03 1.92
C ASP A 1013 -25.76 29.88 1.14
N ILE A 1014 -24.62 30.35 1.70
CA ILE A 1014 -23.27 30.08 1.17
C ILE A 1014 -22.90 28.59 1.26
N LEU A 1015 -23.31 27.88 2.33
CA LEU A 1015 -23.08 26.44 2.45
C LEU A 1015 -23.80 25.62 1.37
N LEU A 1016 -24.89 26.14 0.78
CA LEU A 1016 -25.57 25.51 -0.35
C LEU A 1016 -24.74 25.61 -1.65
N ILE A 1017 -24.04 26.73 -1.89
CA ILE A 1017 -23.10 26.87 -3.02
C ILE A 1017 -21.95 25.88 -2.88
N MET A 1018 -21.42 25.69 -1.67
CA MET A 1018 -20.35 24.74 -1.41
C MET A 1018 -20.74 23.27 -1.68
N ARG A 1019 -22.05 22.98 -1.77
CA ARG A 1019 -22.57 21.66 -2.16
C ARG A 1019 -22.70 21.49 -3.67
N ASN A 1020 -22.51 22.55 -4.46
CA ASN A 1020 -22.60 22.49 -5.91
C ASN A 1020 -21.55 21.52 -6.50
N PRO A 1021 -21.94 20.61 -7.42
CA PRO A 1021 -21.03 19.64 -8.03
C PRO A 1021 -19.78 20.25 -8.68
N TYR A 1022 -19.86 21.51 -9.12
CA TYR A 1022 -18.73 22.26 -9.67
C TYR A 1022 -17.51 22.20 -8.73
N TRP A 1023 -17.69 22.46 -7.42
CA TRP A 1023 -16.60 22.52 -6.44
C TRP A 1023 -15.97 21.16 -6.10
N ARG A 1024 -16.59 20.06 -6.54
CA ARG A 1024 -16.11 18.70 -6.33
C ARG A 1024 -15.26 18.18 -7.51
N ARG A 1025 -15.11 18.97 -8.57
CA ARG A 1025 -14.32 18.60 -9.75
C ARG A 1025 -12.83 18.85 -9.49
N THR A 1026 -12.02 17.82 -9.76
CA THR A 1026 -10.55 17.87 -9.61
C THR A 1026 -9.90 18.95 -10.48
N TRP A 1027 -10.50 19.27 -11.63
CA TRP A 1027 -9.95 20.20 -12.63
C TRP A 1027 -10.15 21.70 -12.32
N VAL A 1028 -10.96 22.07 -11.31
CA VAL A 1028 -11.23 23.48 -10.91
C VAL A 1028 -9.95 24.23 -10.54
N LEU A 1029 -8.88 23.52 -10.16
CA LEU A 1029 -7.55 24.08 -9.91
C LEU A 1029 -6.90 24.71 -11.15
N GLN A 1030 -7.02 24.07 -12.31
CA GLN A 1030 -6.49 24.61 -13.57
C GLN A 1030 -7.44 25.65 -14.15
N GLU A 1031 -8.75 25.49 -13.92
CA GLU A 1031 -9.79 26.33 -14.54
C GLU A 1031 -9.99 27.66 -13.79
N ALA A 1032 -10.14 27.66 -12.46
CA ALA A 1032 -10.50 28.85 -11.67
C ALA A 1032 -9.35 29.45 -10.87
N ALA A 1033 -8.39 28.64 -10.40
CA ALA A 1033 -7.28 29.12 -9.57
C ALA A 1033 -6.06 29.60 -10.38
N ALA A 1034 -5.98 29.26 -11.66
CA ALA A 1034 -4.96 29.77 -12.58
C ALA A 1034 -5.38 31.11 -13.22
N ALA A 1035 -6.67 31.46 -13.17
CA ALA A 1035 -7.23 32.66 -13.77
C ALA A 1035 -6.70 33.95 -13.12
N ILE A 1036 -6.27 34.91 -13.94
CA ILE A 1036 -5.89 36.25 -13.46
C ILE A 1036 -7.14 37.03 -13.01
N HIS A 1037 -8.23 36.91 -13.78
CA HIS A 1037 -9.55 37.45 -13.45
C HIS A 1037 -10.62 36.38 -13.63
N ALA A 1038 -11.39 36.08 -12.59
CA ALA A 1038 -12.49 35.12 -12.66
C ALA A 1038 -13.81 35.76 -12.18
N VAL A 1039 -14.88 35.46 -12.90
CA VAL A 1039 -16.21 36.07 -12.70
C VAL A 1039 -17.24 34.96 -12.56
N TYR A 1040 -17.99 34.97 -11.47
CA TYR A 1040 -19.16 34.11 -11.32
C TYR A 1040 -20.31 34.70 -12.14
N THR A 1041 -20.90 33.89 -13.01
CA THR A 1041 -22.02 34.32 -13.87
C THR A 1041 -23.34 33.69 -13.37
N GLU A 1042 -24.37 34.53 -13.17
CA GLU A 1042 -25.67 34.14 -12.61
C GLU A 1042 -26.83 34.46 -13.57
N THR A 1043 -27.96 33.75 -13.46
CA THR A 1043 -29.15 33.97 -14.32
C THR A 1043 -29.92 35.29 -14.10
N THR A 1044 -29.52 36.13 -13.15
CA THR A 1044 -30.12 37.45 -12.89
C THR A 1044 -29.15 38.57 -13.32
N ASN A 1045 -29.67 39.69 -13.84
CA ASN A 1045 -28.94 40.76 -14.57
C ASN A 1045 -27.78 41.52 -13.80
N LYS A 1046 -26.97 40.87 -12.97
CA LYS A 1046 -25.81 41.50 -12.30
C LYS A 1046 -24.58 40.58 -12.32
N SER A 1047 -23.59 40.92 -13.14
CA SER A 1047 -22.25 40.35 -13.04
C SER A 1047 -21.48 41.02 -11.90
N SER A 1048 -20.96 40.25 -10.95
CA SER A 1048 -20.04 40.75 -9.91
C SER A 1048 -18.61 40.28 -10.22
N CYS A 1049 -17.64 41.21 -10.26
CA CYS A 1049 -16.22 40.91 -10.49
C CYS A 1049 -15.53 40.53 -9.17
N TRP A 1050 -14.66 39.51 -9.18
CA TRP A 1050 -14.03 38.95 -7.99
C TRP A 1050 -12.51 38.80 -8.17
N ASP A 1051 -11.74 39.12 -7.13
CA ASP A 1051 -10.28 38.94 -7.10
C ASP A 1051 -9.92 37.45 -6.93
N SER A 1052 -8.95 36.97 -7.72
CA SER A 1052 -8.32 35.63 -7.65
C SER A 1052 -8.01 35.13 -6.23
N ARG A 1053 -7.68 36.04 -5.30
CA ARG A 1053 -7.36 35.71 -3.89
C ARG A 1053 -8.59 35.31 -3.07
N MET A 1054 -9.78 35.85 -3.39
CA MET A 1054 -11.03 35.48 -2.73
C MET A 1054 -11.52 34.11 -3.20
N ILE A 1055 -11.26 33.74 -4.46
CA ILE A 1055 -11.57 32.40 -5.01
C ILE A 1055 -10.68 31.34 -4.36
N LYS A 1056 -9.40 31.65 -4.15
CA LYS A 1056 -8.46 30.80 -3.39
C LYS A 1056 -8.93 30.61 -1.94
N TYR A 1057 -9.44 31.67 -1.30
CA TYR A 1057 -9.97 31.62 0.07
C TYR A 1057 -11.31 30.89 0.21
N GLN A 1058 -12.28 31.08 -0.71
CA GLN A 1058 -13.53 30.32 -0.72
C GLN A 1058 -13.28 28.82 -0.93
N LYS A 1059 -12.28 28.48 -1.74
CA LYS A 1059 -11.78 27.12 -1.87
C LYS A 1059 -11.11 26.64 -0.58
N ASP A 1060 -10.30 27.46 0.11
CA ASP A 1060 -9.69 27.08 1.38
C ASP A 1060 -10.74 26.89 2.49
N LEU A 1061 -11.79 27.70 2.54
CA LEU A 1061 -12.96 27.51 3.41
C LEU A 1061 -13.76 26.25 3.05
N ALA A 1062 -13.92 25.95 1.76
CA ALA A 1062 -14.64 24.76 1.30
C ALA A 1062 -13.84 23.46 1.41
N MET A 1063 -12.51 23.53 1.34
CA MET A 1063 -11.61 22.39 1.44
C MET A 1063 -11.03 22.21 2.85
N LYS A 1064 -11.06 23.24 3.70
CA LYS A 1064 -10.62 23.22 5.10
C LYS A 1064 -11.44 24.21 5.95
N PRO A 1065 -12.56 23.80 6.58
CA PRO A 1065 -13.09 24.58 7.68
C PRO A 1065 -12.07 24.52 8.83
N SER A 1066 -11.30 25.58 9.09
CA SER A 1066 -10.30 25.52 10.16
C SER A 1066 -10.98 25.21 11.50
N SER A 1067 -10.39 24.31 12.30
CA SER A 1067 -10.95 23.92 13.60
C SER A 1067 -11.12 25.12 14.53
N ARG A 1068 -10.23 26.12 14.48
CA ARG A 1068 -10.35 27.34 15.28
C ARG A 1068 -11.55 28.22 14.92
N ASN A 1069 -11.94 28.30 13.65
CA ASN A 1069 -13.08 29.12 13.23
C ASN A 1069 -14.41 28.47 13.62
N LEU A 1070 -14.49 27.13 13.57
CA LEU A 1070 -15.69 26.42 14.03
C LEU A 1070 -15.78 26.33 15.56
N ASP A 1071 -14.64 26.23 16.26
CA ASP A 1071 -14.61 26.12 17.72
C ASP A 1071 -14.94 27.46 18.41
N ALA A 1072 -14.55 28.59 17.81
CA ALA A 1072 -15.01 29.93 18.21
C ALA A 1072 -16.52 30.12 17.94
N MET A 1073 -17.04 29.60 16.81
CA MET A 1073 -18.47 29.63 16.47
C MET A 1073 -19.33 28.74 17.39
N THR A 1074 -18.85 27.54 17.71
CA THR A 1074 -19.58 26.57 18.56
C THR A 1074 -19.63 27.07 20.01
N ARG A 1075 -18.53 27.61 20.51
CA ARG A 1075 -18.47 28.20 21.86
C ARG A 1075 -19.36 29.44 22.02
N ARG A 1076 -19.53 30.27 20.98
CA ARG A 1076 -20.44 31.43 21.00
C ARG A 1076 -21.92 31.07 20.76
N CYS A 1077 -22.22 30.04 19.98
CA CYS A 1077 -23.60 29.50 19.85
C CYS A 1077 -24.10 28.87 21.16
N LEU A 1078 -23.23 28.22 21.93
CA LEU A 1078 -23.56 27.63 23.23
C LEU A 1078 -23.81 28.70 24.31
N SER A 1079 -23.16 29.88 24.25
CA SER A 1079 -23.40 30.95 25.23
C SER A 1079 -24.74 31.67 25.06
N CYS A 1080 -25.32 31.69 23.85
CA CYS A 1080 -26.64 32.31 23.62
C CYS A 1080 -27.83 31.39 23.93
N ARG A 1081 -27.63 30.08 24.13
CA ARG A 1081 -28.71 29.15 24.55
C ARG A 1081 -28.93 29.08 26.07
N LEU A 1082 -28.13 29.79 26.86
CA LEU A 1082 -28.30 29.90 28.31
C LEU A 1082 -28.94 31.23 28.76
N ALA A 1083 -29.42 32.04 27.81
CA ALA A 1083 -30.18 33.25 28.09
C ALA A 1083 -31.26 33.48 27.01
N ILE A 1084 -32.22 32.54 26.90
CA ILE A 1084 -33.63 32.68 26.49
C ILE A 1084 -34.36 31.42 26.96
#